data_AF-A0A9P4N2F7-F1
#
_entry.id   AF-A0A9P4N2F7-F1
#
_cell.length_a   1.000
_cell.length_b   1.000
_cell.length_c   1.000
_cell.angle_alpha   90.00
_cell.angle_beta   90.00
_cell.angle_gamma   90.00
#
_symmetry.space_group_name_H-M   'P 1'
#
loop_
_entity.id
_entity.type
_entity.pdbx_description
1 polymer ?
#
loop_
_entity_poly.entity_id
_entity_poly.type
_entity_poly.pdbx_seq_one_letter_code
_entity_poly.pdbx_strand_id
1 'polypeptide(L)'
;MGFSIHGHWKRDVDAEKHLKRLHKTTPWIESPLEGADHEHLVFSQRHEANTLELFFDLFFVANLATFTTYHSITDTQYLYAYIGFFGILWSCWFQVTLHDVRFARDSIYERLCKTIQLIVFVGLALVGSGFNPGAVKADPKIFRVLCYTLVISRALLTVQHIIILLYVMAARYSKLYLPLSLMIGIYTLATICFGAMVPAFRSEKLTHTGVYVVWYIVSILEGVGIIVISCFWRMLSFKKTHLMERMSLLTLIVIGEGAIGVTKTVSRLMSKDGLDTEGCALVMCVILVLVLIWALYFDNFPHGHYGTIRQQIWSILHFPFQLAIVGVVEGSQQVALARYVLKNYEKIEKSIIEYCFDENLDGATLRDALSGLVEYWQFEKKIETYGYTEFLNEFVWAIGNTTDVCSPENTALYEDAGEWPMEFYNLTIGMFNAVYQGLGMKLPIDKLEKKDAAEIAIHSWKVVYIYYWISFCMLVACSVGFLFLIRRHRVDLFDFVSVISRLIALVIGFILIALVASDDALYGFLGSPGVLPACLSLLFLILFFDKLSAVFCNWRLKKSGKPYALEESPDHHHHHKKHAHESSEHGLNHQYSSHHSHHDSLALDHRKSAAWSVYSDREPLTGGDTSYYGGQESYVMSPMMSPPVPTPAQTTPEYMSVSTSQHYGA
;
A
#
# COMPACT_ATOMS: atom_id res chain seq x y z
N MET A 1 20.27 69.45 13.69
CA MET A 1 18.98 69.39 14.41
C MET A 1 18.08 68.41 13.68
N GLY A 2 17.56 67.43 14.42
CA GLY A 2 16.42 66.54 14.15
C GLY A 2 16.18 66.01 12.74
N PHE A 3 16.53 64.74 12.49
CA PHE A 3 15.77 63.89 11.57
C PHE A 3 14.73 63.10 12.37
N SER A 4 13.46 63.42 12.14
CA SER A 4 12.31 62.62 12.58
C SER A 4 12.10 61.48 11.60
N ILE A 5 12.09 60.24 12.10
CA ILE A 5 11.63 59.08 11.36
C ILE A 5 10.31 58.64 12.00
N HIS A 6 9.21 58.96 11.31
CA HIS A 6 7.90 58.37 11.56
C HIS A 6 7.71 57.19 10.60
N GLY A 7 7.25 56.05 11.13
CA GLY A 7 6.83 54.92 10.29
C GLY A 7 6.88 53.58 11.01
N HIS A 8 6.16 53.45 12.14
CA HIS A 8 6.00 52.16 12.82
C HIS A 8 5.04 51.27 11.98
N TRP A 9 5.59 50.37 11.16
CA TRP A 9 4.83 49.22 10.67
C TRP A 9 4.62 48.27 11.86
N LYS A 10 3.45 48.32 12.50
CA LYS A 10 3.03 47.27 13.42
C LYS A 10 2.68 46.04 12.58
N ARG A 11 3.44 44.95 12.73
CA ARG A 11 3.07 43.64 12.18
C ARG A 11 1.75 43.23 12.83
N ASP A 12 0.79 42.71 12.07
CA ASP A 12 -0.51 42.25 12.58
C ASP A 12 -0.36 41.19 13.71
N VAL A 13 0.77 40.48 13.72
CA VAL A 13 1.14 39.52 14.78
C VAL A 13 1.31 40.19 16.15
N ASP A 14 1.71 41.47 16.20
CA ASP A 14 1.86 42.23 17.44
C ASP A 14 0.51 42.79 17.95
N ALA A 15 -0.56 42.72 17.16
CA ALA A 15 -1.88 43.20 17.56
C ALA A 15 -2.49 42.32 18.67
N GLU A 16 -2.20 41.02 18.69
CA GLU A 16 -2.79 40.07 19.65
C GLU A 16 -1.90 39.79 20.87
N LYS A 17 -0.69 40.33 20.92
CA LYS A 17 0.30 40.07 21.98
C LYS A 17 -0.14 40.52 23.38
N HIS A 18 -1.10 41.44 23.45
CA HIS A 18 -1.71 41.92 24.69
C HIS A 18 -2.80 40.98 25.23
N LEU A 19 -3.26 40.01 24.43
CA LEU A 19 -4.26 39.02 24.84
C LEU A 19 -3.56 37.86 25.54
N LYS A 20 -4.12 37.46 26.69
CA LYS A 20 -3.69 36.22 27.34
C LYS A 20 -4.14 35.04 26.48
N ARG A 21 -3.20 34.17 26.11
CA ARG A 21 -3.49 32.94 25.35
C ARG A 21 -4.43 32.05 26.16
N LEU A 22 -5.66 31.88 25.67
CA LEU A 22 -6.54 30.83 26.18
C LEU A 22 -5.99 29.48 25.71
N HIS A 23 -5.56 28.64 26.65
CA HIS A 23 -5.10 27.31 26.33
C HIS A 23 -6.30 26.46 25.93
N LYS A 24 -6.25 25.87 24.73
CA LYS A 24 -7.29 24.95 24.26
C LYS A 24 -7.26 23.69 25.14
N THR A 25 -8.27 23.51 25.98
CA THR A 25 -8.46 22.27 26.76
C THR A 25 -9.31 21.29 25.95
N THR A 26 -8.97 20.01 26.01
CA THR A 26 -9.79 18.96 25.36
C THR A 26 -10.96 18.60 26.29
N PRO A 27 -12.21 18.71 25.83
CA PRO A 27 -13.37 18.33 26.64
C PRO A 27 -13.36 16.81 26.93
N TRP A 28 -13.95 16.43 28.07
CA TRP A 28 -14.06 15.01 28.46
C TRP A 28 -14.95 14.22 27.50
N ILE A 29 -16.12 14.76 27.20
CA ILE A 29 -17.03 14.27 26.18
C ILE A 29 -17.70 15.49 25.53
N GLU A 30 -17.71 15.53 24.21
CA GLU A 30 -18.30 16.63 23.45
C GLU A 30 -19.55 16.14 22.73
N SER A 31 -20.58 16.99 22.65
CA SER A 31 -21.84 16.57 22.05
C SER A 31 -21.65 16.40 20.53
N PRO A 32 -22.03 15.25 19.94
CA PRO A 32 -21.95 15.05 18.50
C PRO A 32 -22.89 16.01 17.72
N LEU A 33 -23.82 16.68 18.42
CA LEU A 33 -24.79 17.62 17.86
C LEU A 33 -24.28 19.06 17.74
N GLU A 34 -23.18 19.44 18.42
CA GLU A 34 -22.67 20.83 18.40
C GLU A 34 -22.12 21.28 17.02
N GLY A 35 -21.83 20.33 16.13
CA GLY A 35 -21.37 20.61 14.76
C GLY A 35 -22.36 20.18 13.66
N ALA A 36 -23.62 19.93 14.00
CA ALA A 36 -24.63 19.58 13.02
C ALA A 36 -25.09 20.83 12.24
N ASP A 37 -25.10 20.75 10.92
CA ASP A 37 -25.68 21.78 10.06
C ASP A 37 -27.21 21.68 10.16
N HIS A 38 -27.80 22.53 11.01
CA HIS A 38 -29.24 22.53 11.29
C HIS A 38 -30.09 22.90 10.07
N GLU A 39 -29.55 23.63 9.09
CA GLU A 39 -30.28 24.03 7.87
C GLU A 39 -30.37 22.88 6.87
N HIS A 40 -29.30 22.10 6.73
CA HIS A 40 -29.28 20.97 5.81
C HIS A 40 -29.57 19.62 6.46
N LEU A 41 -29.71 19.57 7.79
CA LEU A 41 -29.98 18.36 8.56
C LEU A 41 -28.90 17.29 8.28
N VAL A 42 -27.63 17.69 8.32
CA VAL A 42 -26.48 16.81 8.08
C VAL A 42 -25.46 17.03 9.20
N PHE A 43 -24.89 15.94 9.73
CA PHE A 43 -23.69 15.98 10.57
C PHE A 43 -22.46 16.32 9.70
N SER A 44 -22.39 17.58 9.23
CA SER A 44 -21.30 18.10 8.41
C SER A 44 -20.32 18.84 9.32
N GLN A 45 -19.53 18.09 10.08
CA GLN A 45 -18.82 18.64 11.22
C GLN A 45 -17.48 19.30 10.87
N ARG A 46 -16.74 18.78 9.87
CA ARG A 46 -15.43 19.27 9.42
C ARG A 46 -15.24 19.02 7.92
N HIS A 47 -14.51 19.93 7.28
CA HIS A 47 -14.12 19.81 5.86
C HIS A 47 -12.82 19.03 5.66
N GLU A 48 -11.95 18.98 6.68
CA GLU A 48 -10.62 18.34 6.63
C GLU A 48 -10.48 17.20 7.65
N ALA A 49 -9.65 16.20 7.32
CA ALA A 49 -9.32 15.06 8.18
C ALA A 49 -8.50 15.46 9.41
N ASN A 50 -8.78 14.84 10.57
CA ASN A 50 -8.02 15.08 11.79
C ASN A 50 -6.70 14.28 11.79
N THR A 51 -5.64 14.81 12.43
CA THR A 51 -4.34 14.11 12.53
C THR A 51 -4.45 12.75 13.21
N LEU A 52 -5.42 12.59 14.12
CA LEU A 52 -5.71 11.33 14.78
C LEU A 52 -6.32 10.28 13.83
N GLU A 53 -7.16 10.71 12.89
CA GLU A 53 -7.76 9.84 11.88
C GLU A 53 -6.67 9.32 10.92
N LEU A 54 -5.78 10.22 10.49
CA LEU A 54 -4.61 9.85 9.69
C LEU A 54 -3.68 8.88 10.45
N PHE A 55 -3.42 9.13 11.74
CA PHE A 55 -2.61 8.24 12.58
C PHE A 55 -3.19 6.83 12.68
N PHE A 56 -4.52 6.68 12.70
CA PHE A 56 -5.18 5.38 12.66
C PHE A 56 -4.98 4.68 11.29
N ASP A 57 -5.05 5.43 10.19
CA ASP A 57 -4.83 4.90 8.85
C ASP A 57 -3.39 4.35 8.67
N LEU A 58 -2.40 4.88 9.42
CA LEU A 58 -1.04 4.32 9.45
C LEU A 58 -0.98 2.90 10.05
N PHE A 59 -1.86 2.56 11.01
CA PHE A 59 -1.90 1.21 11.57
C PHE A 59 -2.52 0.20 10.61
N PHE A 60 -3.44 0.64 9.74
CA PHE A 60 -3.95 -0.17 8.65
C PHE A 60 -2.81 -0.59 7.70
N VAL A 61 -1.98 0.36 7.26
CA VAL A 61 -0.90 0.04 6.33
C VAL A 61 0.24 -0.75 6.99
N ALA A 62 0.53 -0.51 8.27
CA ALA A 62 1.51 -1.30 9.01
C ALA A 62 1.10 -2.78 9.10
N ASN A 63 -0.19 -3.05 9.30
CA ASN A 63 -0.76 -4.39 9.25
C ASN A 63 -0.57 -5.03 7.87
N LEU A 64 -0.89 -4.29 6.81
CA LEU A 64 -0.73 -4.74 5.43
C LEU A 64 0.73 -5.08 5.11
N ALA A 65 1.67 -4.17 5.41
CA ALA A 65 3.10 -4.35 5.16
C ALA A 65 3.68 -5.56 5.93
N THR A 66 3.21 -5.77 7.16
CA THR A 66 3.58 -6.94 7.96
C THR A 66 3.06 -8.21 7.30
N PHE A 67 1.79 -8.23 6.91
CA PHE A 67 1.15 -9.36 6.25
C PHE A 67 1.85 -9.75 4.94
N THR A 68 2.12 -8.78 4.07
CA THR A 68 2.86 -8.94 2.80
C THR A 68 4.26 -9.54 3.04
N THR A 69 4.93 -9.17 4.14
CA THR A 69 6.27 -9.69 4.46
C THR A 69 6.24 -11.15 4.91
N TYR A 70 5.18 -11.59 5.61
CA TYR A 70 5.05 -12.99 6.08
C TYR A 70 4.43 -13.93 5.05
N HIS A 71 3.54 -13.43 4.20
CA HIS A 71 2.80 -14.20 3.21
C HIS A 71 3.17 -13.76 1.79
N SER A 72 4.31 -14.20 1.28
CA SER A 72 4.64 -14.02 -0.13
C SER A 72 3.63 -14.76 -1.01
N ILE A 73 3.09 -14.05 -2.01
CA ILE A 73 2.05 -14.56 -2.91
C ILE A 73 2.68 -15.52 -3.93
N THR A 74 3.05 -16.71 -3.46
CA THR A 74 3.72 -17.76 -4.26
C THR A 74 2.76 -18.88 -4.65
N ASP A 75 1.59 -18.94 -4.03
CA ASP A 75 0.58 -19.95 -4.33
C ASP A 75 -0.82 -19.33 -4.39
N THR A 76 -1.71 -19.97 -5.14
CA THR A 76 -3.13 -19.61 -5.24
C THR A 76 -3.82 -19.62 -3.88
N GLN A 77 -3.49 -20.58 -3.00
CA GLN A 77 -4.02 -20.61 -1.64
C GLN A 77 -3.59 -19.39 -0.82
N TYR A 78 -2.32 -18.99 -0.93
CA TYR A 78 -1.82 -17.77 -0.27
C TYR A 78 -2.43 -16.51 -0.86
N LEU A 79 -2.70 -16.46 -2.17
CA LEU A 79 -3.41 -15.36 -2.82
C LEU A 79 -4.84 -15.20 -2.26
N TYR A 80 -5.60 -16.30 -2.12
CA TYR A 80 -6.93 -16.23 -1.51
C TYR A 80 -6.88 -15.82 -0.03
N ALA A 81 -5.90 -16.31 0.72
CA ALA A 81 -5.66 -15.88 2.09
C ALA A 81 -5.34 -14.39 2.16
N TYR A 82 -4.56 -13.87 1.21
CA TYR A 82 -4.22 -12.45 1.10
C TYR A 82 -5.44 -11.58 0.84
N ILE A 83 -6.24 -11.91 -0.17
CA ILE A 83 -7.48 -11.19 -0.50
C ILE A 83 -8.45 -11.23 0.69
N GLY A 84 -8.54 -12.37 1.35
CA GLY A 84 -9.36 -12.56 2.54
C GLY A 84 -8.94 -11.66 3.71
N PHE A 85 -7.66 -11.70 4.07
CA PHE A 85 -7.13 -10.88 5.17
C PHE A 85 -7.25 -9.38 4.86
N PHE A 86 -6.93 -8.97 3.63
CA PHE A 86 -7.14 -7.59 3.17
C PHE A 86 -8.62 -7.18 3.31
N GLY A 87 -9.55 -8.05 2.92
CA GLY A 87 -11.00 -7.84 3.10
C GLY A 87 -11.42 -7.61 4.54
N ILE A 88 -10.90 -8.41 5.48
CA ILE A 88 -11.18 -8.26 6.91
C ILE A 88 -10.60 -6.95 7.45
N LEU A 89 -9.33 -6.67 7.11
CA LEU A 89 -8.62 -5.46 7.55
C LEU A 89 -9.34 -4.20 7.02
N TRP A 90 -9.69 -4.20 5.74
CA TRP A 90 -10.39 -3.09 5.08
C TRP A 90 -11.79 -2.91 5.64
N SER A 91 -12.56 -3.98 5.85
CA SER A 91 -13.89 -3.90 6.47
C SER A 91 -13.81 -3.28 7.87
N CYS A 92 -12.86 -3.71 8.70
CA CYS A 92 -12.66 -3.12 10.04
C CYS A 92 -12.30 -1.64 9.98
N TRP A 93 -11.37 -1.26 9.10
CA TRP A 93 -11.00 0.14 8.89
C TRP A 93 -12.18 0.96 8.40
N PHE A 94 -12.95 0.44 7.43
CA PHE A 94 -14.06 1.12 6.81
C PHE A 94 -15.16 1.41 7.82
N GLN A 95 -15.58 0.44 8.64
CA GLN A 95 -16.62 0.67 9.66
C GLN A 95 -16.22 1.73 10.70
N VAL A 96 -14.97 1.69 11.16
CA VAL A 96 -14.42 2.71 12.05
C VAL A 96 -14.42 4.07 11.37
N THR A 97 -13.99 4.14 10.12
CA THR A 97 -13.96 5.38 9.34
C THR A 97 -15.36 5.96 9.13
N LEU A 98 -16.36 5.13 8.84
CA LEU A 98 -17.75 5.59 8.70
C LEU A 98 -18.31 6.15 10.01
N HIS A 99 -17.92 5.59 11.15
CA HIS A 99 -18.26 6.15 12.46
C HIS A 99 -17.58 7.50 12.66
N ASP A 100 -16.27 7.58 12.45
CA ASP A 100 -15.50 8.80 12.73
C ASP A 100 -15.98 9.99 11.92
N VAL A 101 -16.19 9.76 10.63
CA VAL A 101 -16.55 10.81 9.69
C VAL A 101 -17.92 11.41 10.02
N ARG A 102 -18.80 10.66 10.69
CA ARG A 102 -20.12 11.14 11.12
C ARG A 102 -20.13 11.74 12.52
N PHE A 103 -19.38 11.15 13.45
CA PHE A 103 -19.60 11.37 14.88
C PHE A 103 -18.34 11.73 15.70
N ALA A 104 -17.13 11.52 15.19
CA ALA A 104 -15.92 11.71 16.00
C ALA A 104 -15.61 13.19 16.27
N ARG A 105 -15.72 13.57 17.55
CA ARG A 105 -15.23 14.83 18.10
C ARG A 105 -14.00 14.61 18.97
N ASP A 106 -13.06 15.55 18.87
CA ASP A 106 -11.81 15.48 19.62
C ASP A 106 -12.10 15.67 21.11
N SER A 107 -12.23 14.55 21.81
CA SER A 107 -12.56 14.45 23.22
C SER A 107 -11.72 13.33 23.86
N ILE A 108 -11.57 13.36 25.18
CA ILE A 108 -10.82 12.31 25.89
C ILE A 108 -11.48 10.94 25.67
N TYR A 109 -12.82 10.88 25.67
CA TYR A 109 -13.58 9.67 25.35
C TYR A 109 -13.22 9.11 23.97
N GLU A 110 -13.27 9.95 22.93
CA GLU A 110 -12.99 9.49 21.57
C GLU A 110 -11.54 9.05 21.41
N ARG A 111 -10.58 9.73 22.05
CA ARG A 111 -9.17 9.32 22.08
C ARG A 111 -8.98 7.95 22.75
N LEU A 112 -9.69 7.67 23.83
CA LEU A 112 -9.66 6.37 24.50
C LEU A 112 -10.24 5.26 23.61
N CYS A 113 -11.41 5.49 23.01
CA CYS A 113 -11.99 4.57 22.04
C CYS A 113 -11.03 4.31 20.87
N LYS A 114 -10.40 5.35 20.35
CA LYS A 114 -9.40 5.23 19.29
C LYS A 114 -8.18 4.43 19.71
N THR A 115 -7.73 4.59 20.95
CA THR A 115 -6.64 3.76 21.50
C THR A 115 -7.01 2.29 21.53
N ILE A 116 -8.25 1.96 21.92
CA ILE A 116 -8.74 0.58 21.90
C ILE A 116 -8.81 0.06 20.45
N GLN A 117 -9.25 0.87 19.50
CA GLN A 117 -9.25 0.50 18.07
C GLN A 117 -7.83 0.25 17.54
N LEU A 118 -6.83 1.02 17.97
CA LEU A 118 -5.43 0.77 17.62
C LEU A 118 -4.93 -0.57 18.18
N ILE A 119 -5.27 -0.90 19.43
CA ILE A 119 -4.96 -2.20 20.03
C ILE A 119 -5.60 -3.35 19.24
N VAL A 120 -6.85 -3.17 18.78
CA VAL A 120 -7.53 -4.13 17.90
C VAL A 120 -6.73 -4.34 16.60
N PHE A 121 -6.22 -3.27 15.99
CA PHE A 121 -5.39 -3.38 14.78
C PHE A 121 -4.05 -4.05 15.03
N VAL A 122 -3.43 -3.86 16.20
CA VAL A 122 -2.26 -4.66 16.58
C VAL A 122 -2.63 -6.14 16.74
N GLY A 123 -3.82 -6.44 17.29
CA GLY A 123 -4.35 -7.80 17.35
C GLY A 123 -4.56 -8.43 15.96
N LEU A 124 -5.03 -7.65 14.97
CA LEU A 124 -5.13 -8.11 13.58
C LEU A 124 -3.76 -8.44 12.99
N ALA A 125 -2.71 -7.68 13.33
CA ALA A 125 -1.35 -7.93 12.83
C ALA A 125 -0.81 -9.26 13.34
N LEU A 126 -1.07 -9.59 14.61
CA LEU A 126 -0.72 -10.88 15.20
C LEU A 126 -1.39 -12.04 14.46
N VAL A 127 -2.69 -11.90 14.15
CA VAL A 127 -3.43 -12.90 13.35
C VAL A 127 -2.83 -13.01 11.96
N GLY A 128 -2.51 -11.88 11.34
CA GLY A 128 -1.97 -11.81 9.98
C GLY A 128 -0.69 -12.63 9.81
N SER A 129 0.15 -12.77 10.84
CA SER A 129 1.40 -13.54 10.76
C SER A 129 1.24 -15.03 10.45
N GLY A 130 0.08 -15.63 10.76
CA GLY A 130 -0.21 -17.05 10.51
C GLY A 130 -1.60 -17.30 9.93
N PHE A 131 -2.17 -16.30 9.26
CA PHE A 131 -3.49 -16.41 8.65
C PHE A 131 -3.43 -17.26 7.38
N ASN A 132 -3.76 -18.55 7.51
CA ASN A 132 -3.91 -19.44 6.37
C ASN A 132 -5.18 -20.30 6.53
N PRO A 133 -6.35 -19.81 6.07
CA PRO A 133 -7.60 -20.55 6.16
C PRO A 133 -7.66 -21.79 5.25
N GLY A 134 -6.74 -21.89 4.27
CA GLY A 134 -6.64 -23.04 3.34
C GLY A 134 -5.67 -24.13 3.79
N ALA A 135 -4.89 -23.92 4.86
CA ALA A 135 -3.93 -24.90 5.34
C ALA A 135 -4.61 -26.12 5.96
N VAL A 136 -4.07 -27.30 5.65
CA VAL A 136 -4.49 -28.59 6.23
C VAL A 136 -4.29 -28.62 7.76
N LYS A 137 -3.38 -27.80 8.30
CA LYS A 137 -3.08 -27.66 9.74
C LYS A 137 -3.14 -26.20 10.19
N ALA A 138 -4.30 -25.58 10.02
CA ALA A 138 -4.49 -24.20 10.44
C ALA A 138 -4.57 -24.11 11.99
N ASP A 139 -3.78 -23.23 12.62
CA ASP A 139 -3.71 -23.14 14.10
C ASP A 139 -5.03 -22.56 14.65
N PRO A 140 -5.83 -23.33 15.43
CA PRO A 140 -7.09 -22.86 15.97
C PRO A 140 -6.92 -21.66 16.92
N LYS A 141 -5.74 -21.45 17.51
CA LYS A 141 -5.47 -20.30 18.39
C LYS A 141 -5.50 -18.99 17.63
N ILE A 142 -4.90 -18.93 16.44
CA ILE A 142 -4.82 -17.71 15.61
C ILE A 142 -6.23 -17.24 15.22
N PHE A 143 -7.12 -18.16 14.84
CA PHE A 143 -8.50 -17.82 14.51
C PHE A 143 -9.36 -17.44 15.72
N ARG A 144 -9.07 -17.96 16.91
CA ARG A 144 -9.71 -17.49 18.14
C ARG A 144 -9.32 -16.05 18.44
N VAL A 145 -8.03 -15.71 18.29
CA VAL A 145 -7.56 -14.33 18.44
C VAL A 145 -8.27 -13.43 17.45
N LEU A 146 -8.41 -13.83 16.18
CA LEU A 146 -9.19 -13.10 15.19
C LEU A 146 -10.64 -12.84 15.64
N CYS A 147 -11.33 -13.87 16.13
CA CYS A 147 -12.70 -13.72 16.63
C CYS A 147 -12.78 -12.74 17.81
N TYR A 148 -11.86 -12.84 18.78
CA TYR A 148 -11.82 -11.89 19.90
C TYR A 148 -11.56 -10.46 19.44
N THR A 149 -10.64 -10.27 18.51
CA THR A 149 -10.32 -8.96 17.93
C THR A 149 -11.53 -8.35 17.21
N LEU A 150 -12.26 -9.15 16.41
CA LEU A 150 -13.48 -8.71 15.74
C LEU A 150 -14.62 -8.40 16.73
N VAL A 151 -14.79 -9.23 17.78
CA VAL A 151 -15.77 -8.98 18.85
C VAL A 151 -15.46 -7.66 19.56
N ILE A 152 -14.21 -7.41 19.95
CA ILE A 152 -13.82 -6.15 20.62
C ILE A 152 -14.08 -4.96 19.70
N SER A 153 -13.72 -5.06 18.41
CA SER A 153 -13.99 -4.01 17.42
C SER A 153 -15.47 -3.66 17.33
N ARG A 154 -16.36 -4.65 17.17
CA ARG A 154 -17.81 -4.43 16.99
C ARG A 154 -18.54 -4.09 18.27
N ALA A 155 -18.10 -4.62 19.41
CA ALA A 155 -18.61 -4.24 20.72
C ALA A 155 -18.30 -2.76 21.00
N LEU A 156 -17.09 -2.30 20.69
CA LEU A 156 -16.72 -0.90 20.86
C LEU A 156 -17.55 0.03 19.97
N LEU A 157 -17.74 -0.32 18.69
CA LEU A 157 -18.62 0.44 17.78
C LEU A 157 -20.07 0.46 18.31
N THR A 158 -20.57 -0.66 18.83
CA THR A 158 -21.90 -0.73 19.48
C THR A 158 -22.00 0.28 20.64
N VAL A 159 -21.00 0.31 21.53
CA VAL A 159 -20.96 1.24 22.67
C VAL A 159 -20.93 2.69 22.18
N GLN A 160 -20.10 3.04 21.19
CA GLN A 160 -20.03 4.39 20.65
C GLN A 160 -21.39 4.84 20.08
N HIS A 161 -22.07 3.98 19.31
CA HIS A 161 -23.39 4.29 18.75
C HIS A 161 -24.48 4.40 19.83
N ILE A 162 -24.41 3.62 20.92
CA ILE A 162 -25.32 3.76 22.07
C ILE A 162 -25.15 5.12 22.72
N ILE A 163 -23.92 5.58 22.96
CA ILE A 163 -23.67 6.90 23.56
C ILE A 163 -24.24 8.00 22.69
N ILE A 164 -24.03 7.93 21.36
CA ILE A 164 -24.62 8.88 20.42
C ILE A 164 -26.15 8.86 20.50
N LEU A 165 -26.77 7.67 20.63
CA LEU A 165 -28.21 7.56 20.77
C LEU A 165 -28.72 8.25 22.04
N LEU A 166 -28.01 8.12 23.16
CA LEU A 166 -28.36 8.80 24.41
C LEU A 166 -28.31 10.33 24.26
N TYR A 167 -27.30 10.88 23.59
CA TYR A 167 -27.23 12.32 23.30
C TYR A 167 -28.35 12.79 22.37
N VAL A 168 -28.67 12.02 21.32
CA VAL A 168 -29.77 12.32 20.40
C VAL A 168 -31.13 12.24 21.10
N MET A 169 -31.29 11.30 22.04
CA MET A 169 -32.48 11.19 22.90
C MET A 169 -32.62 12.36 23.86
N ALA A 170 -31.52 12.80 24.49
CA ALA A 170 -31.51 13.98 25.35
C ALA A 170 -31.93 15.24 24.56
N ALA A 171 -31.50 15.35 23.30
CA ALA A 171 -31.86 16.45 22.40
C ALA A 171 -33.24 16.32 21.72
N ARG A 172 -34.00 15.24 21.99
CA ARG A 172 -35.36 14.97 21.48
C ARG A 172 -35.52 14.91 19.95
N TYR A 173 -34.49 14.48 19.21
CA TYR A 173 -34.59 14.28 17.75
C TYR A 173 -35.22 12.92 17.39
N SER A 174 -36.56 12.85 17.39
CA SER A 174 -37.32 11.60 17.21
C SER A 174 -37.10 10.87 15.88
N LYS A 175 -36.75 11.59 14.80
CA LYS A 175 -36.52 11.01 13.47
C LYS A 175 -35.21 10.19 13.35
N LEU A 176 -34.30 10.32 14.32
CA LEU A 176 -32.98 9.66 14.31
C LEU A 176 -32.92 8.39 15.16
N TYR A 177 -33.92 8.12 16.02
CA TYR A 177 -33.91 6.95 16.89
C TYR A 177 -33.92 5.64 16.12
N LEU A 178 -34.79 5.54 15.11
CA LEU A 178 -34.93 4.33 14.29
C LEU A 178 -33.62 3.98 13.55
N PRO A 179 -33.03 4.85 12.71
CA PRO A 179 -31.85 4.47 11.96
C PRO A 179 -30.63 4.20 12.86
N LEU A 180 -30.46 4.95 13.95
CA LEU A 180 -29.35 4.72 14.87
C LEU A 180 -29.53 3.42 15.68
N SER A 181 -30.76 3.09 16.08
CA SER A 181 -31.08 1.81 16.71
C SER A 181 -30.86 0.62 15.76
N LEU A 182 -31.16 0.76 14.46
CA LEU A 182 -30.84 -0.27 13.46
C LEU A 182 -29.32 -0.48 13.33
N MET A 183 -28.52 0.60 13.30
CA MET A 183 -27.05 0.47 13.27
C MET A 183 -26.52 -0.26 14.51
N ILE A 184 -27.02 0.09 15.70
CA ILE A 184 -26.69 -0.61 16.95
C ILE A 184 -27.05 -2.09 16.86
N GLY A 185 -28.25 -2.40 16.32
CA GLY A 185 -28.71 -3.78 16.13
C GLY A 185 -27.78 -4.58 15.20
N ILE A 186 -27.34 -4.00 14.09
CA ILE A 186 -26.40 -4.64 13.16
C ILE A 186 -25.06 -4.93 13.83
N TYR A 187 -24.44 -3.96 14.51
CA TYR A 187 -23.16 -4.16 15.19
C TYR A 187 -23.27 -5.15 16.37
N THR A 188 -24.39 -5.12 17.09
CA THR A 188 -24.65 -6.08 18.17
C THR A 188 -24.80 -7.50 17.62
N LEU A 189 -25.54 -7.66 16.51
CA LEU A 189 -25.69 -8.95 15.84
C LEU A 189 -24.34 -9.46 15.33
N ALA A 190 -23.52 -8.60 14.71
CA ALA A 190 -22.18 -8.96 14.28
C ALA A 190 -21.30 -9.39 15.47
N THR A 191 -21.38 -8.67 16.60
CA THR A 191 -20.67 -9.02 17.84
C THR A 191 -21.08 -10.41 18.35
N ILE A 192 -22.38 -10.71 18.37
CA ILE A 192 -22.91 -12.02 18.79
C ILE A 192 -22.46 -13.11 17.82
N CYS A 193 -22.54 -12.89 16.51
CA CYS A 193 -22.10 -13.84 15.50
C CYS A 193 -20.61 -14.18 15.64
N PHE A 194 -19.73 -13.19 15.74
CA PHE A 194 -18.30 -13.43 15.95
C PHE A 194 -18.00 -14.09 17.31
N GLY A 195 -18.74 -13.72 18.36
CA GLY A 195 -18.62 -14.36 19.67
C GLY A 195 -19.05 -15.82 19.66
N ALA A 196 -20.13 -16.15 18.93
CA ALA A 196 -20.63 -17.51 18.76
C ALA A 196 -19.69 -18.40 17.93
N MET A 197 -18.78 -17.82 17.15
CA MET A 197 -17.73 -18.57 16.46
C MET A 197 -16.58 -19.01 17.38
N VAL A 198 -16.34 -18.32 18.51
CA VAL A 198 -15.22 -18.64 19.42
C VAL A 198 -15.25 -20.10 19.92
N PRO A 199 -16.41 -20.65 20.38
CA PRO A 199 -16.48 -22.05 20.79
C PRO A 199 -16.30 -23.04 19.64
N ALA A 200 -16.61 -22.66 18.40
CA ALA A 200 -16.47 -23.54 17.23
C ALA A 200 -15.00 -23.91 16.97
N PHE A 201 -14.08 -22.99 17.28
CA PHE A 201 -12.63 -23.23 17.19
C PHE A 201 -12.04 -23.95 18.41
N ARG A 202 -12.86 -24.43 19.37
CA ARG A 202 -12.39 -25.15 20.57
C ARG A 202 -12.02 -26.61 20.29
N SER A 203 -12.71 -27.27 19.36
CA SER A 203 -12.50 -28.68 19.05
C SER A 203 -11.53 -28.85 17.88
N GLU A 204 -10.46 -29.61 18.08
CA GLU A 204 -9.44 -29.94 17.06
C GLU A 204 -9.99 -30.72 15.85
N LYS A 205 -11.27 -31.12 15.86
CA LYS A 205 -11.86 -32.08 14.91
C LYS A 205 -12.81 -31.50 13.86
N LEU A 206 -12.98 -30.18 13.74
CA LEU A 206 -13.92 -29.61 12.74
C LEU A 206 -13.20 -28.71 11.73
N THR A 207 -12.51 -29.35 10.79
CA THR A 207 -12.11 -28.78 9.50
C THR A 207 -13.32 -28.71 8.57
N HIS A 208 -14.33 -27.91 8.89
CA HIS A 208 -15.34 -27.52 7.89
C HIS A 208 -14.95 -26.18 7.30
N THR A 209 -14.49 -26.19 6.05
CA THR A 209 -14.14 -25.01 5.24
C THR A 209 -15.22 -23.93 5.27
N GLY A 210 -16.50 -24.31 5.50
CA GLY A 210 -17.62 -23.39 5.63
C GLY A 210 -17.54 -22.42 6.82
N VAL A 211 -16.82 -22.75 7.91
CA VAL A 211 -16.69 -21.85 9.07
C VAL A 211 -15.88 -20.60 8.71
N TYR A 212 -14.89 -20.71 7.82
CA TYR A 212 -14.08 -19.57 7.37
C TYR A 212 -14.89 -18.55 6.54
N VAL A 213 -15.92 -19.02 5.83
CA VAL A 213 -16.76 -18.16 4.97
C VAL A 213 -17.62 -17.19 5.80
N VAL A 214 -17.95 -17.56 7.05
CA VAL A 214 -18.83 -16.79 7.94
C VAL A 214 -18.27 -15.40 8.21
N TRP A 215 -16.94 -15.23 8.39
CA TRP A 215 -16.36 -13.92 8.65
C TRP A 215 -16.60 -12.92 7.53
N TYR A 216 -16.48 -13.39 6.29
CA TYR A 216 -16.69 -12.59 5.09
C TYR A 216 -18.16 -12.25 4.91
N ILE A 217 -19.05 -13.23 5.09
CA ILE A 217 -20.51 -13.01 4.98
C ILE A 217 -20.96 -11.99 6.02
N VAL A 218 -20.59 -12.14 7.28
CA VAL A 218 -20.98 -11.21 8.35
C VAL A 218 -20.43 -9.81 8.06
N SER A 219 -19.18 -9.69 7.65
CA SER A 219 -18.56 -8.40 7.30
C SER A 219 -19.24 -7.70 6.12
N ILE A 220 -19.60 -8.45 5.07
CA ILE A 220 -20.30 -7.91 3.90
C ILE A 220 -21.72 -7.49 4.27
N LEU A 221 -22.48 -8.34 4.98
CA LEU A 221 -23.84 -8.03 5.40
C LEU A 221 -23.88 -6.80 6.32
N GLU A 222 -22.92 -6.69 7.23
CA GLU A 222 -22.73 -5.51 8.07
C GLU A 222 -22.47 -4.27 7.21
N GLY A 223 -21.45 -4.29 6.34
CA GLY A 223 -21.11 -3.17 5.46
C GLY A 223 -22.28 -2.71 4.58
N VAL A 224 -22.95 -3.66 3.93
CA VAL A 224 -24.14 -3.38 3.12
C VAL A 224 -25.25 -2.80 3.99
N GLY A 225 -25.51 -3.35 5.17
CA GLY A 225 -26.52 -2.86 6.09
C GLY A 225 -26.30 -1.39 6.48
N ILE A 226 -25.07 -1.03 6.86
CA ILE A 226 -24.72 0.36 7.21
C ILE A 226 -24.89 1.31 6.01
N ILE A 227 -24.46 0.90 4.81
CA ILE A 227 -24.57 1.72 3.62
C ILE A 227 -26.03 1.91 3.19
N VAL A 228 -26.83 0.85 3.24
CA VAL A 228 -28.26 0.88 2.89
C VAL A 228 -29.02 1.83 3.82
N ILE A 229 -28.77 1.78 5.13
CA ILE A 229 -29.37 2.73 6.08
C ILE A 229 -28.93 4.17 5.73
N SER A 230 -27.68 4.38 5.34
CA SER A 230 -27.18 5.71 4.93
C SER A 230 -27.82 6.24 3.65
N CYS A 231 -28.31 5.36 2.78
CA CYS A 231 -28.99 5.72 1.53
C CYS A 231 -30.45 6.12 1.79
N PHE A 232 -31.15 5.43 2.69
CA PHE A 232 -32.56 5.70 3.00
C PHE A 232 -32.74 6.93 3.89
N TRP A 233 -31.86 7.14 4.88
CA TRP A 233 -31.95 8.27 5.81
C TRP A 233 -30.97 9.39 5.45
N ARG A 234 -31.45 10.41 4.73
CA ARG A 234 -30.63 11.56 4.27
C ARG A 234 -29.86 12.28 5.39
N MET A 235 -30.37 12.27 6.62
CA MET A 235 -29.72 12.86 7.79
C MET A 235 -28.42 12.16 8.20
N LEU A 236 -28.28 10.86 7.90
CA LEU A 236 -27.06 10.06 8.12
C LEU A 236 -26.25 9.90 6.83
N SER A 237 -26.58 10.71 5.81
CA SER A 237 -25.85 10.68 4.56
C SER A 237 -24.47 11.29 4.74
N PHE A 238 -23.48 10.70 4.07
CA PHE A 238 -22.10 11.19 4.04
C PHE A 238 -21.90 12.42 3.16
N LYS A 239 -22.98 13.05 2.71
CA LYS A 239 -22.90 14.25 1.87
C LYS A 239 -22.25 15.38 2.69
N LYS A 240 -21.26 16.06 2.12
CA LYS A 240 -20.44 17.12 2.77
C LYS A 240 -19.48 16.64 3.88
N THR A 241 -19.31 15.34 4.09
CA THR A 241 -18.30 14.84 5.05
C THR A 241 -16.94 14.63 4.37
N HIS A 242 -15.86 14.62 5.17
CA HIS A 242 -14.49 14.36 4.71
C HIS A 242 -14.22 12.87 4.37
N LEU A 243 -15.26 12.05 4.11
CA LEU A 243 -15.11 10.64 3.71
C LEU A 243 -14.31 10.50 2.41
N MET A 244 -14.55 11.42 1.47
CA MET A 244 -13.85 11.46 0.17
C MET A 244 -12.35 11.67 0.38
N GLU A 245 -12.00 12.60 1.26
CA GLU A 245 -10.63 12.89 1.62
C GLU A 245 -9.97 11.66 2.27
N ARG A 246 -10.62 11.03 3.27
CA ARG A 246 -10.05 9.82 3.91
C ARG A 246 -9.81 8.66 2.96
N MET A 247 -10.71 8.43 2.00
CA MET A 247 -10.51 7.40 0.98
C MET A 247 -9.32 7.70 0.07
N SER A 248 -9.12 8.98 -0.28
CA SER A 248 -7.97 9.42 -1.06
C SER A 248 -6.66 9.34 -0.28
N LEU A 249 -6.68 9.71 1.01
CA LEU A 249 -5.53 9.61 1.92
C LEU A 249 -5.14 8.15 2.14
N LEU A 250 -6.10 7.25 2.37
CA LEU A 250 -5.82 5.82 2.47
C LEU A 250 -5.21 5.28 1.18
N THR A 251 -5.71 5.71 0.02
CA THR A 251 -5.15 5.31 -1.29
C THR A 251 -3.70 5.78 -1.45
N LEU A 252 -3.39 7.00 -1.03
CA LEU A 252 -2.02 7.52 -1.01
C LEU A 252 -1.12 6.70 -0.08
N ILE A 253 -1.62 6.35 1.12
CA ILE A 253 -0.90 5.51 2.08
C ILE A 253 -0.65 4.11 1.50
N VAL A 254 -1.62 3.51 0.82
CA VAL A 254 -1.47 2.21 0.14
C VAL A 254 -0.43 2.27 -0.98
N ILE A 255 -0.40 3.34 -1.78
CA ILE A 255 0.69 3.57 -2.75
C ILE A 255 2.05 3.70 -2.03
N GLY A 256 2.07 4.34 -0.85
CA GLY A 256 3.25 4.46 0.00
C GLY A 256 3.81 3.13 0.52
N GLU A 257 2.95 2.14 0.81
CA GLU A 257 3.37 0.77 1.13
C GLU A 257 4.15 0.14 -0.02
N GLY A 258 3.64 0.36 -1.23
CA GLY A 258 4.31 -0.03 -2.45
C GLY A 258 5.71 0.58 -2.61
N ALA A 259 5.89 1.85 -2.24
CA ALA A 259 7.19 2.51 -2.25
C ALA A 259 8.17 1.87 -1.23
N ILE A 260 7.68 1.48 -0.04
CA ILE A 260 8.48 0.73 0.95
C ILE A 260 8.92 -0.61 0.36
N GLY A 261 8.02 -1.33 -0.32
CA GLY A 261 8.36 -2.58 -1.00
C GLY A 261 9.43 -2.41 -2.08
N VAL A 262 9.37 -1.35 -2.90
CA VAL A 262 10.43 -1.03 -3.87
C VAL A 262 11.79 -0.86 -3.19
N THR A 263 11.87 -0.14 -2.07
CA THR A 263 13.16 0.00 -1.35
C THR A 263 13.72 -1.33 -0.86
N LYS A 264 12.85 -2.27 -0.44
CA LYS A 264 13.25 -3.65 -0.11
C LYS A 264 13.77 -4.39 -1.35
N THR A 265 13.11 -4.23 -2.50
CA THR A 265 13.55 -4.84 -3.77
C THR A 265 14.90 -4.30 -4.22
N VAL A 266 15.16 -3.00 -4.09
CA VAL A 266 16.48 -2.41 -4.38
C VAL A 266 17.55 -3.05 -3.50
N SER A 267 17.30 -3.16 -2.18
CA SER A 267 18.22 -3.81 -1.25
C SER A 267 18.49 -5.28 -1.62
N ARG A 268 17.47 -6.02 -2.06
CA ARG A 268 17.60 -7.41 -2.50
C ARG A 268 18.37 -7.55 -3.82
N LEU A 269 18.20 -6.62 -4.74
CA LEU A 269 18.86 -6.60 -6.05
C LEU A 269 20.31 -6.08 -6.00
N MET A 270 20.75 -5.46 -4.90
CA MET A 270 22.14 -5.04 -4.77
C MET A 270 23.06 -6.28 -4.70
N SER A 271 23.93 -6.42 -5.72
CA SER A 271 24.94 -7.48 -5.82
C SER A 271 26.36 -6.92 -5.66
N LYS A 272 27.34 -7.83 -5.76
CA LYS A 272 28.79 -7.70 -5.54
C LYS A 272 29.43 -6.43 -6.11
N ASP A 273 29.03 -5.98 -7.31
CA ASP A 273 29.65 -4.86 -8.04
C ASP A 273 28.76 -3.60 -8.12
N GLY A 274 27.67 -3.56 -7.35
CA GLY A 274 26.65 -2.50 -7.43
C GLY A 274 25.41 -2.94 -8.22
N LEU A 275 24.58 -1.96 -8.63
CA LEU A 275 23.37 -2.26 -9.41
C LEU A 275 23.75 -2.62 -10.85
N ASP A 276 23.40 -3.83 -11.28
CA ASP A 276 23.38 -4.18 -12.70
C ASP A 276 22.48 -3.19 -13.47
N THR A 277 22.89 -2.81 -14.68
CA THR A 277 22.20 -1.80 -15.52
C THR A 277 20.75 -2.19 -15.79
N GLU A 278 20.50 -3.47 -16.04
CA GLU A 278 19.15 -4.02 -16.23
C GLU A 278 18.34 -3.98 -14.93
N GLY A 279 18.93 -4.39 -13.80
CA GLY A 279 18.30 -4.29 -12.49
C GLY A 279 17.90 -2.85 -12.14
N CYS A 280 18.75 -1.87 -12.47
CA CYS A 280 18.46 -0.45 -12.33
C CYS A 280 17.28 0.00 -13.19
N ALA A 281 17.26 -0.41 -14.46
CA ALA A 281 16.16 -0.11 -15.35
C ALA A 281 14.83 -0.71 -14.86
N LEU A 282 14.84 -1.94 -14.33
CA LEU A 282 13.65 -2.59 -13.76
C LEU A 282 13.15 -1.86 -12.52
N VAL A 283 14.04 -1.51 -11.58
CA VAL A 283 13.68 -0.70 -10.39
C VAL A 283 13.08 0.64 -10.81
N MET A 284 13.70 1.33 -11.76
CA MET A 284 13.16 2.59 -12.29
C MET A 284 11.79 2.40 -12.93
N CYS A 285 11.55 1.28 -13.63
CA CYS A 285 10.22 0.95 -14.13
C CYS A 285 9.19 0.79 -13.01
N VAL A 286 9.53 0.12 -11.90
CA VAL A 286 8.60 -0.03 -10.76
C VAL A 286 8.29 1.34 -10.11
N ILE A 287 9.30 2.20 -9.95
CA ILE A 287 9.10 3.58 -9.44
C ILE A 287 8.19 4.38 -10.37
N LEU A 288 8.39 4.30 -11.69
CA LEU A 288 7.53 4.97 -12.65
C LEU A 288 6.11 4.41 -12.63
N VAL A 289 5.92 3.09 -12.51
CA VAL A 289 4.59 2.48 -12.34
C VAL A 289 3.88 3.05 -11.10
N LEU A 290 4.57 3.19 -9.97
CA LEU A 290 4.03 3.83 -8.76
C LEU A 290 3.57 5.27 -9.01
N VAL A 291 4.41 6.09 -9.66
CA VAL A 291 4.09 7.48 -9.99
C VAL A 291 2.92 7.57 -10.97
N LEU A 292 2.84 6.69 -11.96
CA LEU A 292 1.72 6.65 -12.91
C LEU A 292 0.42 6.17 -12.25
N ILE A 293 0.47 5.23 -11.29
CA ILE A 293 -0.72 4.85 -10.50
C ILE A 293 -1.21 6.04 -9.67
N TRP A 294 -0.30 6.77 -9.03
CA TRP A 294 -0.64 8.00 -8.32
C TRP A 294 -1.29 9.03 -9.24
N ALA A 295 -0.69 9.29 -10.40
CA ALA A 295 -1.23 10.22 -11.39
C ALA A 295 -2.61 9.77 -11.91
N LEU A 296 -2.79 8.48 -12.20
CA LEU A 296 -4.05 7.92 -12.69
C LEU A 296 -5.24 8.22 -11.77
N TYR A 297 -5.01 8.18 -10.44
CA TYR A 297 -6.03 8.45 -9.43
C TYR A 297 -6.21 9.94 -9.13
N PHE A 298 -5.12 10.65 -8.82
CA PHE A 298 -5.20 12.04 -8.33
C PHE A 298 -5.40 13.08 -9.42
N ASP A 299 -4.96 12.86 -10.67
CA ASP A 299 -5.19 13.82 -11.76
C ASP A 299 -6.67 13.98 -12.12
N ASN A 300 -7.48 12.94 -11.87
CA ASN A 300 -8.91 12.95 -12.14
C ASN A 300 -9.72 13.16 -10.84
N PHE A 301 -9.11 13.69 -9.78
CA PHE A 301 -9.77 13.81 -8.49
C PHE A 301 -10.92 14.83 -8.54
N PRO A 302 -12.13 14.45 -8.10
CA PRO A 302 -13.29 15.32 -8.20
C PRO A 302 -13.32 16.40 -7.13
N HIS A 303 -13.26 17.67 -7.54
CA HIS A 303 -13.52 18.81 -6.66
C HIS A 303 -15.01 19.20 -6.74
N GLY A 304 -15.89 18.43 -6.10
CA GLY A 304 -17.33 18.72 -6.13
C GLY A 304 -18.23 17.81 -5.31
N HIS A 305 -19.43 18.32 -4.99
CA HIS A 305 -20.43 17.62 -4.20
C HIS A 305 -21.13 16.53 -5.01
N TYR A 306 -21.07 15.30 -4.51
CA TYR A 306 -21.76 14.14 -5.08
C TYR A 306 -23.22 14.03 -4.67
N GLY A 307 -24.00 13.33 -5.50
CA GLY A 307 -25.25 12.73 -5.05
C GLY A 307 -24.96 11.66 -3.98
N THR A 308 -25.88 11.50 -3.02
CA THR A 308 -25.68 10.62 -1.86
C THR A 308 -25.35 9.18 -2.24
N ILE A 309 -26.04 8.63 -3.25
CA ILE A 309 -25.84 7.25 -3.74
C ILE A 309 -24.51 7.11 -4.49
N ARG A 310 -24.18 8.08 -5.37
CA ARG A 310 -22.92 8.06 -6.13
C ARG A 310 -21.70 8.08 -5.21
N GLN A 311 -21.77 8.85 -4.12
CA GLN A 311 -20.72 8.89 -3.11
C GLN A 311 -20.53 7.54 -2.41
N GLN A 312 -21.61 6.82 -2.09
CA GLN A 312 -21.49 5.49 -1.47
C GLN A 312 -20.86 4.46 -2.42
N ILE A 313 -21.29 4.44 -3.68
CA ILE A 313 -20.71 3.54 -4.69
C ILE A 313 -19.23 3.88 -4.88
N TRP A 314 -18.90 5.17 -4.95
CA TRP A 314 -17.52 5.65 -5.01
C TRP A 314 -16.70 5.14 -3.82
N SER A 315 -17.20 5.23 -2.59
CA SER A 315 -16.51 4.72 -1.40
C SER A 315 -16.30 3.21 -1.43
N ILE A 316 -17.28 2.42 -1.86
CA ILE A 316 -17.13 0.95 -1.97
C ILE A 316 -16.12 0.59 -3.07
N LEU A 317 -16.13 1.32 -4.19
CA LEU A 317 -15.22 1.08 -5.32
C LEU A 317 -13.73 1.26 -4.94
N HIS A 318 -13.43 1.93 -3.82
CA HIS A 318 -12.07 2.00 -3.30
C HIS A 318 -11.55 0.65 -2.81
N PHE A 319 -12.40 -0.24 -2.31
CA PHE A 319 -11.98 -1.57 -1.89
C PHE A 319 -11.28 -2.36 -3.01
N PRO A 320 -11.95 -2.63 -4.15
CA PRO A 320 -11.31 -3.35 -5.24
C PRO A 320 -10.15 -2.56 -5.86
N PHE A 321 -10.23 -1.23 -5.87
CA PHE A 321 -9.17 -0.38 -6.41
C PHE A 321 -7.88 -0.43 -5.58
N GLN A 322 -7.97 -0.30 -4.25
CA GLN A 322 -6.82 -0.37 -3.35
C GLN A 322 -6.20 -1.77 -3.35
N LEU A 323 -7.02 -2.83 -3.36
CA LEU A 323 -6.54 -4.21 -3.51
C LEU A 323 -5.78 -4.39 -4.83
N ALA A 324 -6.27 -3.80 -5.92
CA ALA A 324 -5.61 -3.85 -7.21
C ALA A 324 -4.28 -3.09 -7.24
N ILE A 325 -4.19 -1.92 -6.58
CA ILE A 325 -2.92 -1.18 -6.42
C ILE A 325 -1.89 -2.06 -5.71
N VAL A 326 -2.26 -2.65 -4.57
CA VAL A 326 -1.36 -3.54 -3.81
C VAL A 326 -0.91 -4.70 -4.68
N GLY A 327 -1.83 -5.36 -5.40
CA GLY A 327 -1.49 -6.46 -6.30
C GLY A 327 -0.56 -6.07 -7.45
N VAL A 328 -0.75 -4.90 -8.07
CA VAL A 328 0.15 -4.41 -9.12
C VAL A 328 1.52 -4.07 -8.55
N VAL A 329 1.60 -3.42 -7.39
CA VAL A 329 2.91 -3.03 -6.84
C VAL A 329 3.68 -4.24 -6.33
N GLU A 330 3.05 -5.13 -5.56
CA GLU A 330 3.69 -6.37 -5.10
C GLU A 330 4.04 -7.30 -6.26
N GLY A 331 3.16 -7.42 -7.25
CA GLY A 331 3.46 -8.14 -8.49
C GLY A 331 4.65 -7.54 -9.24
N SER A 332 4.76 -6.20 -9.30
CA SER A 332 5.90 -5.55 -9.97
C SER A 332 7.23 -5.88 -9.30
N GLN A 333 7.25 -5.91 -7.96
CA GLN A 333 8.44 -6.29 -7.19
C GLN A 333 8.83 -7.76 -7.41
N GLN A 334 7.85 -8.66 -7.39
CA GLN A 334 8.10 -10.09 -7.56
C GLN A 334 8.52 -10.44 -9.00
N VAL A 335 7.95 -9.78 -10.01
CA VAL A 335 8.37 -9.91 -11.41
C VAL A 335 9.81 -9.40 -11.61
N ALA A 336 10.20 -8.28 -10.98
CA ALA A 336 11.58 -7.80 -11.04
C ALA A 336 12.58 -8.82 -10.45
N LEU A 337 12.23 -9.41 -9.30
CA LEU A 337 13.04 -10.45 -8.67
C LEU A 337 13.09 -11.73 -9.52
N ALA A 338 11.97 -12.14 -10.11
CA ALA A 338 11.90 -13.30 -11.00
C ALA A 338 12.83 -13.13 -12.21
N ARG A 339 12.81 -11.96 -12.87
CA ARG A 339 13.71 -11.68 -14.00
C ARG A 339 15.18 -11.72 -13.58
N TYR A 340 15.51 -11.16 -12.42
CA TYR A 340 16.89 -11.21 -11.92
C TYR A 340 17.35 -12.66 -11.70
N VAL A 341 16.50 -13.52 -11.10
CA VAL A 341 16.81 -14.94 -10.93
C VAL A 341 16.97 -15.66 -12.27
N LEU A 342 16.02 -15.48 -13.19
CA LEU A 342 16.04 -16.11 -14.52
C LEU A 342 17.28 -15.73 -15.32
N LYS A 343 17.66 -14.44 -15.31
CA LYS A 343 18.88 -13.96 -15.97
C LYS A 343 20.13 -14.62 -15.39
N ASN A 344 20.21 -14.77 -14.08
CA ASN A 344 21.36 -15.40 -13.44
C ASN A 344 21.40 -16.91 -13.70
N TYR A 345 20.24 -17.56 -13.76
CA TYR A 345 20.13 -18.96 -14.16
C TYR A 345 20.65 -19.16 -15.59
N GLU A 346 20.17 -18.37 -16.55
CA GLU A 346 20.62 -18.40 -17.94
C GLU A 346 22.15 -18.13 -18.05
N LYS A 347 22.69 -17.23 -17.21
CA LYS A 347 24.13 -16.98 -17.15
C LYS A 347 24.91 -18.19 -16.65
N ILE A 348 24.43 -18.87 -15.60
CA ILE A 348 25.06 -20.07 -15.05
C ILE A 348 25.07 -21.18 -16.10
N GLU A 349 23.90 -21.45 -16.69
CA GLU A 349 23.75 -22.47 -17.73
C GLU A 349 24.65 -22.19 -18.93
N LYS A 350 24.67 -20.94 -19.44
CA LYS A 350 25.54 -20.55 -20.54
C LYS A 350 27.04 -20.71 -20.22
N SER A 351 27.46 -20.35 -19.01
CA SER A 351 28.86 -20.54 -18.61
C SER A 351 29.24 -22.02 -18.54
N ILE A 352 28.34 -22.89 -18.06
CA ILE A 352 28.56 -24.34 -18.05
C ILE A 352 28.64 -24.89 -19.48
N ILE A 353 27.76 -24.42 -20.39
CA ILE A 353 27.82 -24.75 -21.82
C ILE A 353 29.17 -24.31 -22.41
N GLU A 354 29.61 -23.09 -22.17
CA GLU A 354 30.87 -22.57 -22.70
C GLU A 354 32.08 -23.40 -22.24
N TYR A 355 32.16 -23.75 -20.95
CA TYR A 355 33.26 -24.57 -20.43
C TYR A 355 33.26 -26.00 -20.98
N CYS A 356 32.08 -26.58 -21.23
CA CYS A 356 31.96 -27.98 -21.62
C CYS A 356 31.88 -28.19 -23.14
N PHE A 357 31.04 -27.44 -23.85
CA PHE A 357 30.82 -27.59 -25.30
C PHE A 357 31.82 -26.80 -26.14
N ASP A 358 32.11 -25.55 -25.78
CA ASP A 358 32.96 -24.68 -26.59
C ASP A 358 34.44 -24.92 -26.28
N GLU A 359 34.80 -24.91 -24.99
CA GLU A 359 36.20 -25.05 -24.55
C GLU A 359 36.64 -26.51 -24.34
N ASN A 360 35.71 -27.47 -24.27
CA ASN A 360 35.96 -28.91 -24.05
C ASN A 360 36.94 -29.16 -22.88
N LEU A 361 36.78 -28.39 -21.78
CA LEU A 361 37.63 -28.52 -20.59
C LEU A 361 37.37 -29.86 -19.89
N ASP A 362 38.42 -30.53 -19.45
CA ASP A 362 38.29 -31.80 -18.74
C ASP A 362 39.18 -31.89 -17.48
N GLY A 363 38.77 -32.78 -16.56
CA GLY A 363 39.47 -33.06 -15.32
C GLY A 363 39.69 -31.83 -14.43
N ALA A 364 40.96 -31.58 -14.06
CA ALA A 364 41.32 -30.51 -13.14
C ALA A 364 41.05 -29.10 -13.68
N THR A 365 41.12 -28.90 -15.01
CA THR A 365 40.89 -27.59 -15.63
C THR A 365 39.42 -27.19 -15.59
N LEU A 366 38.53 -28.15 -15.84
CA LEU A 366 37.08 -27.97 -15.70
C LEU A 366 36.69 -27.69 -14.25
N ARG A 367 37.27 -28.43 -13.30
CA ARG A 367 37.07 -28.21 -11.86
C ARG A 367 37.43 -26.78 -11.46
N ASP A 368 38.60 -26.29 -11.87
CA ASP A 368 39.07 -24.97 -11.47
C ASP A 368 38.22 -23.84 -12.10
N ALA A 369 37.75 -24.01 -13.34
CA ALA A 369 36.81 -23.09 -13.99
C ALA A 369 35.44 -23.06 -13.27
N LEU A 370 34.87 -24.22 -12.96
CA LEU A 370 33.60 -24.34 -12.24
C LEU A 370 33.71 -23.82 -10.80
N SER A 371 34.83 -24.06 -10.11
CA SER A 371 35.08 -23.51 -8.78
C SER A 371 35.17 -21.98 -8.83
N GLY A 372 35.85 -21.42 -9.84
CA GLY A 372 35.86 -19.97 -10.09
C GLY A 372 34.46 -19.40 -10.35
N LEU A 373 33.57 -20.15 -11.02
CA LEU A 373 32.18 -19.76 -11.22
C LEU A 373 31.37 -19.77 -9.90
N VAL A 374 31.60 -20.74 -9.01
CA VAL A 374 30.96 -20.78 -7.68
C VAL A 374 31.47 -19.62 -6.80
N GLU A 375 32.79 -19.39 -6.78
CA GLU A 375 33.42 -18.28 -6.04
C GLU A 375 32.97 -16.90 -6.54
N TYR A 376 32.68 -16.77 -7.85
CA TYR A 376 32.20 -15.52 -8.43
C TYR A 376 30.99 -14.96 -7.69
N TRP A 377 30.05 -15.81 -7.28
CA TRP A 377 28.79 -15.44 -6.63
C TRP A 377 28.92 -15.10 -5.15
N GLN A 378 30.03 -15.49 -4.50
CA GLN A 378 30.33 -15.14 -3.10
C GLN A 378 29.17 -15.45 -2.14
N PHE A 379 28.64 -16.67 -2.19
CA PHE A 379 27.51 -17.10 -1.36
C PHE A 379 27.76 -16.97 0.15
N GLU A 380 29.02 -16.88 0.59
CA GLU A 380 29.36 -16.69 2.01
C GLU A 380 29.08 -15.28 2.55
N LYS A 381 28.87 -14.28 1.68
CA LYS A 381 28.63 -12.89 2.12
C LYS A 381 27.27 -12.69 2.82
N LYS A 382 26.30 -13.56 2.55
CA LYS A 382 24.96 -13.49 3.13
C LYS A 382 24.75 -14.66 4.07
N ILE A 383 24.10 -14.40 5.21
CA ILE A 383 23.88 -15.44 6.23
C ILE A 383 22.93 -16.53 5.73
N GLU A 384 22.02 -16.18 4.82
CA GLU A 384 21.05 -17.09 4.22
C GLU A 384 21.68 -18.12 3.27
N THR A 385 22.85 -17.81 2.71
CA THR A 385 23.56 -18.66 1.74
C THR A 385 24.87 -19.23 2.28
N TYR A 386 25.10 -19.08 3.59
CA TYR A 386 26.27 -19.62 4.26
C TYR A 386 26.30 -21.15 4.15
N GLY A 387 27.44 -21.72 3.73
CA GLY A 387 27.62 -23.15 3.51
C GLY A 387 27.28 -23.66 2.11
N TYR A 388 26.61 -22.87 1.26
CA TYR A 388 26.35 -23.28 -0.13
C TYR A 388 27.63 -23.39 -0.97
N THR A 389 28.64 -22.57 -0.71
CA THR A 389 29.93 -22.66 -1.42
C THR A 389 30.58 -24.03 -1.24
N GLU A 390 30.59 -24.55 -0.01
CA GLU A 390 31.16 -25.86 0.32
C GLU A 390 30.35 -26.99 -0.32
N PHE A 391 29.03 -26.94 -0.18
CA PHE A 391 28.11 -27.88 -0.80
C PHE A 391 28.23 -27.94 -2.34
N LEU A 392 28.36 -26.79 -2.99
CA LEU A 392 28.51 -26.72 -4.45
C LEU A 392 29.87 -27.23 -4.90
N ASN A 393 30.92 -26.95 -4.13
CA ASN A 393 32.25 -27.45 -4.44
C ASN A 393 32.31 -28.98 -4.41
N GLU A 394 31.53 -29.67 -3.57
CA GLU A 394 31.44 -31.15 -3.60
C GLU A 394 31.01 -31.68 -4.99
N PHE A 395 30.02 -31.04 -5.63
CA PHE A 395 29.61 -31.40 -7.00
C PHE A 395 30.68 -31.04 -8.03
N VAL A 396 31.34 -29.88 -7.89
CA VAL A 396 32.45 -29.49 -8.77
C VAL A 396 33.59 -30.50 -8.70
N TRP A 397 33.91 -31.02 -7.51
CA TRP A 397 34.91 -32.07 -7.32
C TRP A 397 34.49 -33.40 -7.95
N ALA A 398 33.21 -33.77 -7.86
CA ALA A 398 32.68 -34.96 -8.51
C ALA A 398 32.82 -34.88 -10.05
N ILE A 399 32.45 -33.74 -10.64
CA ILE A 399 32.56 -33.48 -12.09
C ILE A 399 34.03 -33.52 -12.54
N GLY A 400 34.94 -32.91 -11.77
CA GLY A 400 36.37 -32.90 -12.10
C GLY A 400 37.08 -34.26 -11.96
N ASN A 401 36.47 -35.24 -11.29
CA ASN A 401 37.03 -36.57 -11.09
C ASN A 401 36.59 -37.58 -12.16
N THR A 402 35.51 -37.26 -12.88
CA THR A 402 35.08 -37.98 -14.06
C THR A 402 35.94 -37.59 -15.26
N THR A 403 36.30 -38.55 -16.12
CA THR A 403 37.17 -38.34 -17.30
C THR A 403 36.35 -38.33 -18.58
N ASP A 404 36.80 -37.57 -19.59
CA ASP A 404 36.18 -37.41 -20.91
C ASP A 404 34.74 -36.87 -20.88
N VAL A 405 34.34 -36.18 -19.81
CA VAL A 405 32.95 -35.76 -19.60
C VAL A 405 32.51 -34.72 -20.62
N CYS A 406 33.39 -33.76 -20.92
CA CYS A 406 33.19 -32.72 -21.92
C CYS A 406 33.93 -33.02 -23.23
N SER A 407 34.14 -34.30 -23.55
CA SER A 407 34.73 -34.68 -24.83
C SER A 407 33.74 -34.44 -25.99
N PRO A 408 34.20 -34.12 -27.21
CA PRO A 408 33.34 -33.84 -28.36
C PRO A 408 32.34 -34.95 -28.71
N GLU A 409 32.67 -36.21 -28.41
CA GLU A 409 31.77 -37.34 -28.61
C GLU A 409 30.63 -37.36 -27.56
N ASN A 410 30.96 -37.08 -26.30
CA ASN A 410 29.96 -37.07 -25.22
C ASN A 410 29.09 -35.82 -25.24
N THR A 411 29.65 -34.65 -25.60
CA THR A 411 28.88 -33.41 -25.74
C THR A 411 27.87 -33.50 -26.88
N ALA A 412 28.23 -34.10 -28.01
CA ALA A 412 27.28 -34.39 -29.10
C ALA A 412 26.14 -35.32 -28.66
N LEU A 413 26.42 -36.30 -27.79
CA LEU A 413 25.40 -37.17 -27.21
C LEU A 413 24.45 -36.42 -26.27
N TYR A 414 24.95 -35.47 -25.47
CA TYR A 414 24.11 -34.65 -24.61
C TYR A 414 23.23 -33.68 -25.39
N GLU A 415 23.75 -33.11 -26.49
CA GLU A 415 22.98 -32.25 -27.39
C GLU A 415 21.84 -33.00 -28.09
N ASP A 416 22.12 -34.20 -28.59
CA ASP A 416 21.12 -35.06 -29.24
C ASP A 416 20.07 -35.59 -28.24
N ALA A 417 20.48 -35.90 -27.00
CA ALA A 417 19.57 -36.38 -25.95
C ALA A 417 18.77 -35.25 -25.29
N GLY A 418 19.29 -34.01 -25.30
CA GLY A 418 18.69 -32.87 -24.59
C GLY A 418 18.77 -32.99 -23.05
N GLU A 419 19.62 -33.88 -22.52
CA GLU A 419 19.76 -34.15 -21.09
C GLU A 419 21.21 -33.97 -20.63
N TRP A 420 21.41 -33.18 -19.58
CA TRP A 420 22.70 -33.01 -18.91
C TRP A 420 23.01 -34.19 -17.97
N PRO A 421 24.29 -34.55 -17.77
CA PRO A 421 24.67 -35.46 -16.69
C PRO A 421 24.18 -34.95 -15.33
N MET A 422 23.82 -35.88 -14.45
CA MET A 422 23.15 -35.61 -13.18
C MET A 422 23.96 -34.67 -12.28
N GLU A 423 25.28 -34.72 -12.36
CA GLU A 423 26.22 -33.91 -11.60
C GLU A 423 26.17 -32.44 -12.04
N PHE A 424 26.09 -32.17 -13.36
CA PHE A 424 25.90 -30.82 -13.90
C PHE A 424 24.51 -30.27 -13.57
N TYR A 425 23.48 -31.13 -13.64
CA TYR A 425 22.14 -30.76 -13.21
C TYR A 425 22.10 -30.35 -11.73
N ASN A 426 22.70 -31.17 -10.85
CA ASN A 426 22.77 -30.88 -9.42
C ASN A 426 23.56 -29.62 -9.10
N LEU A 427 24.68 -29.37 -9.80
CA LEU A 427 25.44 -28.13 -9.66
C LEU A 427 24.59 -26.91 -10.07
N THR A 428 23.94 -26.99 -11.23
CA THR A 428 23.12 -25.90 -11.79
C THR A 428 21.92 -25.57 -10.89
N ILE A 429 21.20 -26.60 -10.44
CA ILE A 429 20.07 -26.45 -9.50
C ILE A 429 20.56 -25.99 -8.11
N GLY A 430 21.69 -26.49 -7.64
CA GLY A 430 22.29 -26.04 -6.39
C GLY A 430 22.65 -24.54 -6.42
N MET A 431 23.26 -24.08 -7.52
CA MET A 431 23.57 -22.67 -7.73
C MET A 431 22.30 -21.83 -7.86
N PHE A 432 21.29 -22.32 -8.57
CA PHE A 432 19.96 -21.67 -8.64
C PHE A 432 19.36 -21.51 -7.24
N ASN A 433 19.40 -22.55 -6.41
CA ASN A 433 18.89 -22.53 -5.04
C ASN A 433 19.65 -21.51 -4.17
N ALA A 434 20.97 -21.45 -4.31
CA ALA A 434 21.80 -20.48 -3.61
C ALA A 434 21.47 -19.04 -4.04
N VAL A 435 21.30 -18.77 -5.34
CA VAL A 435 20.89 -17.45 -5.85
C VAL A 435 19.48 -17.09 -5.37
N TYR A 436 18.54 -18.04 -5.42
CA TYR A 436 17.16 -17.85 -5.01
C TYR A 436 17.05 -17.51 -3.51
N GLN A 437 17.74 -18.27 -2.65
CA GLN A 437 17.79 -18.03 -1.21
C GLN A 437 18.58 -16.78 -0.85
N GLY A 438 19.63 -16.46 -1.60
CA GLY A 438 20.42 -15.23 -1.45
C GLY A 438 19.63 -13.95 -1.67
N LEU A 439 18.46 -14.01 -2.34
CA LEU A 439 17.54 -12.88 -2.47
C LEU A 439 16.56 -12.74 -1.29
N GLY A 440 16.68 -13.60 -0.27
CA GLY A 440 15.80 -13.62 0.90
C GLY A 440 14.41 -14.19 0.62
N MET A 441 14.26 -14.95 -0.47
CA MET A 441 13.00 -15.63 -0.79
C MET A 441 12.90 -16.94 -0.02
N LYS A 442 11.86 -17.07 0.81
CA LYS A 442 11.61 -18.28 1.60
C LYS A 442 10.98 -19.34 0.71
N LEU A 443 11.63 -20.49 0.58
CA LEU A 443 11.05 -21.68 -0.03
C LEU A 443 10.20 -22.42 1.02
N PRO A 444 8.97 -22.82 0.70
CA PRO A 444 8.17 -23.63 1.62
C PRO A 444 8.81 -25.02 1.79
N ILE A 445 9.31 -25.29 3.00
CA ILE A 445 10.01 -26.54 3.37
C ILE A 445 9.14 -27.77 3.06
N ASP A 446 7.83 -27.68 3.35
CA ASP A 446 6.86 -28.76 3.10
C ASP A 446 6.74 -29.18 1.62
N LYS A 447 7.08 -28.27 0.69
CA LYS A 447 7.06 -28.54 -0.75
C LYS A 447 8.42 -28.97 -1.27
N LEU A 448 9.49 -28.55 -0.61
CA LEU A 448 10.87 -28.93 -0.92
C LEU A 448 11.13 -30.42 -0.71
N GLU A 449 10.39 -31.06 0.20
CA GLU A 449 10.44 -32.52 0.42
C GLU A 449 9.88 -33.34 -0.76
N LYS A 450 9.14 -32.71 -1.69
CA LYS A 450 8.41 -33.41 -2.76
C LYS A 450 8.71 -32.91 -4.17
N LYS A 451 9.30 -31.72 -4.30
CA LYS A 451 9.54 -31.03 -5.56
C LYS A 451 10.82 -30.20 -5.49
N ASP A 452 11.51 -30.11 -6.61
CA ASP A 452 12.70 -29.26 -6.75
C ASP A 452 12.34 -27.78 -6.58
N ALA A 453 13.26 -27.00 -6.01
CA ALA A 453 13.05 -25.57 -5.79
C ALA A 453 12.84 -24.79 -7.10
N ALA A 454 13.44 -25.24 -8.20
CA ALA A 454 13.18 -24.69 -9.53
C ALA A 454 11.71 -24.89 -9.96
N GLU A 455 11.15 -26.09 -9.78
CA GLU A 455 9.74 -26.39 -10.10
C GLU A 455 8.78 -25.53 -9.25
N ILE A 456 9.11 -25.34 -7.97
CA ILE A 456 8.34 -24.48 -7.06
C ILE A 456 8.41 -23.01 -7.50
N ALA A 457 9.59 -22.53 -7.89
CA ALA A 457 9.79 -21.16 -8.35
C ALA A 457 9.00 -20.88 -9.64
N ILE A 458 9.05 -21.81 -10.61
CA ILE A 458 8.33 -21.75 -11.87
C ILE A 458 6.81 -21.64 -11.65
N HIS A 459 6.25 -22.52 -10.82
CA HIS A 459 4.82 -22.44 -10.47
C HIS A 459 4.48 -21.13 -9.76
N SER A 460 5.34 -20.67 -8.85
CA SER A 460 5.15 -19.41 -8.14
C SER A 460 5.12 -18.23 -9.08
N TRP A 461 6.06 -18.14 -10.04
CA TRP A 461 6.08 -17.05 -11.02
C TRP A 461 4.89 -17.06 -11.96
N LYS A 462 4.36 -18.25 -12.31
CA LYS A 462 3.09 -18.36 -13.06
C LYS A 462 1.94 -17.75 -12.28
N VAL A 463 1.83 -18.03 -10.98
CA VAL A 463 0.83 -17.40 -10.10
C VAL A 463 1.04 -15.89 -10.03
N VAL A 464 2.30 -15.43 -9.90
CA VAL A 464 2.66 -14.02 -9.89
C VAL A 464 2.22 -13.30 -11.14
N TYR A 465 2.52 -13.87 -12.30
CA TYR A 465 2.15 -13.33 -13.59
C TYR A 465 0.63 -13.20 -13.74
N ILE A 466 -0.12 -14.23 -13.37
CA ILE A 466 -1.58 -14.25 -13.45
C ILE A 466 -2.19 -13.16 -12.57
N TYR A 467 -1.83 -13.11 -11.27
CA TYR A 467 -2.44 -12.12 -10.39
C TYR A 467 -2.01 -10.70 -10.77
N TYR A 468 -0.77 -10.50 -11.25
CA TYR A 468 -0.28 -9.19 -11.65
C TYR A 468 -1.15 -8.56 -12.74
N TRP A 469 -1.44 -9.30 -13.81
CA TRP A 469 -2.29 -8.81 -14.90
C TRP A 469 -3.78 -8.74 -14.52
N ILE A 470 -4.28 -9.64 -13.66
CA ILE A 470 -5.64 -9.53 -13.12
C ILE A 470 -5.77 -8.24 -12.28
N SER A 471 -4.81 -7.96 -11.41
CA SER A 471 -4.77 -6.72 -10.61
C SER A 471 -4.67 -5.49 -11.51
N PHE A 472 -3.86 -5.52 -12.56
CA PHE A 472 -3.80 -4.44 -13.55
C PHE A 472 -5.17 -4.20 -14.22
N CYS A 473 -5.83 -5.25 -14.71
CA CYS A 473 -7.16 -5.14 -15.31
C CYS A 473 -8.19 -4.63 -14.31
N MET A 474 -8.15 -5.09 -13.06
CA MET A 474 -9.03 -4.63 -11.98
C MET A 474 -8.82 -3.13 -11.66
N LEU A 475 -7.56 -2.68 -11.63
CA LEU A 475 -7.18 -1.28 -11.43
C LEU A 475 -7.74 -0.40 -12.55
N VAL A 476 -7.54 -0.79 -13.81
CA VAL A 476 -8.05 -0.05 -14.98
C VAL A 476 -9.58 -0.05 -15.02
N ALA A 477 -10.23 -1.18 -14.74
CA ALA A 477 -11.70 -1.27 -14.69
C ALA A 477 -12.30 -0.37 -13.59
N CYS A 478 -11.70 -0.34 -12.40
CA CYS A 478 -12.11 0.57 -11.33
C CYS A 478 -11.90 2.03 -11.73
N SER A 479 -10.81 2.36 -12.44
CA SER A 479 -10.57 3.73 -12.95
C SER A 479 -11.65 4.20 -13.94
N VAL A 480 -12.16 3.29 -14.79
CA VAL A 480 -13.32 3.58 -15.66
C VAL A 480 -14.57 3.85 -14.81
N GLY A 481 -14.79 3.02 -13.77
CA GLY A 481 -15.86 3.22 -12.80
C GLY A 481 -15.82 4.60 -12.14
N PHE A 482 -14.64 5.07 -11.73
CA PHE A 482 -14.47 6.42 -11.18
C PHE A 482 -14.85 7.51 -12.18
N LEU A 483 -14.41 7.44 -13.44
CA LEU A 483 -14.78 8.44 -14.45
C LEU A 483 -16.29 8.56 -14.65
N PHE A 484 -17.00 7.43 -14.71
CA PHE A 484 -18.46 7.43 -14.78
C PHE A 484 -19.11 8.03 -13.53
N LEU A 485 -18.53 7.74 -12.35
CA LEU A 485 -19.02 8.26 -11.07
C LEU A 485 -18.68 9.73 -10.82
N ILE A 486 -17.64 10.29 -11.45
CA ILE A 486 -17.21 11.69 -11.34
C ILE A 486 -18.00 12.60 -12.31
N ARG A 487 -18.48 12.07 -13.43
CA ARG A 487 -19.12 12.85 -14.50
C ARG A 487 -20.26 13.76 -14.02
N ARG A 488 -20.06 15.08 -14.10
CA ARG A 488 -21.07 16.10 -13.73
C ARG A 488 -21.65 16.84 -14.94
N HIS A 489 -20.88 16.97 -16.02
CA HIS A 489 -21.23 17.75 -17.21
C HIS A 489 -21.60 16.84 -18.40
N ARG A 490 -22.00 17.45 -19.52
CA ARG A 490 -22.29 16.70 -20.75
C ARG A 490 -21.02 16.02 -21.24
N VAL A 491 -21.20 14.89 -21.92
CA VAL A 491 -20.09 14.07 -22.44
C VAL A 491 -19.25 14.93 -23.39
N ASP A 492 -17.99 15.12 -23.01
CA ASP A 492 -17.00 15.81 -23.84
C ASP A 492 -16.09 14.81 -24.56
N LEU A 493 -15.30 15.29 -25.52
CA LEU A 493 -14.34 14.46 -26.24
C LEU A 493 -13.31 13.82 -25.29
N PHE A 494 -12.96 14.51 -24.20
CA PHE A 494 -12.12 14.00 -23.12
C PHE A 494 -12.69 12.70 -22.52
N ASP A 495 -13.97 12.69 -22.13
CA ASP A 495 -14.63 11.49 -21.59
C ASP A 495 -14.53 10.29 -22.55
N PHE A 496 -14.73 10.54 -23.84
CA PHE A 496 -14.73 9.48 -24.86
C PHE A 496 -13.32 8.91 -25.05
N VAL A 497 -12.32 9.77 -25.22
CA VAL A 497 -10.91 9.36 -25.39
C VAL A 497 -10.40 8.64 -24.14
N SER A 498 -10.72 9.18 -22.96
CA SER A 498 -10.29 8.66 -21.66
C SER A 498 -10.86 7.26 -21.35
N VAL A 499 -12.13 7.01 -21.74
CA VAL A 499 -12.75 5.68 -21.62
C VAL A 499 -12.18 4.71 -22.66
N ILE A 500 -11.99 5.14 -23.91
CA ILE A 500 -11.46 4.28 -24.97
C ILE A 500 -10.02 3.84 -24.68
N SER A 501 -9.15 4.75 -24.25
CA SER A 501 -7.75 4.41 -23.93
C SER A 501 -7.68 3.33 -22.84
N ARG A 502 -8.54 3.40 -21.83
CA ARG A 502 -8.67 2.39 -20.77
C ARG A 502 -9.26 1.08 -21.27
N LEU A 503 -10.27 1.11 -22.15
CA LEU A 503 -10.82 -0.11 -22.75
C LEU A 503 -9.79 -0.84 -23.61
N ILE A 504 -8.98 -0.12 -24.38
CA ILE A 504 -7.87 -0.69 -25.14
C ILE A 504 -6.85 -1.33 -24.20
N ALA A 505 -6.46 -0.64 -23.12
CA ALA A 505 -5.55 -1.19 -22.12
C ALA A 505 -6.11 -2.45 -21.43
N LEU A 506 -7.43 -2.52 -21.17
CA LEU A 506 -8.08 -3.73 -20.65
C LEU A 506 -8.00 -4.89 -21.64
N VAL A 507 -8.27 -4.64 -22.92
CA VAL A 507 -8.17 -5.67 -23.97
C VAL A 507 -6.76 -6.22 -24.05
N ILE A 508 -5.74 -5.34 -24.03
CA ILE A 508 -4.33 -5.77 -24.02
C ILE A 508 -4.01 -6.55 -22.75
N GLY A 509 -4.49 -6.11 -21.58
CA GLY A 509 -4.33 -6.83 -20.32
C GLY A 509 -4.93 -8.24 -20.37
N PHE A 510 -6.12 -8.42 -20.95
CA PHE A 510 -6.73 -9.74 -21.14
C PHE A 510 -5.94 -10.62 -22.12
N ILE A 511 -5.37 -10.04 -23.17
CA ILE A 511 -4.48 -10.77 -24.10
C ILE A 511 -3.23 -11.26 -23.36
N LEU A 512 -2.64 -10.44 -22.49
CA LEU A 512 -1.47 -10.83 -21.69
C LEU A 512 -1.82 -11.92 -20.67
N ILE A 513 -3.01 -11.89 -20.06
CA ILE A 513 -3.50 -13.02 -19.24
C ILE A 513 -3.62 -14.29 -20.09
N ALA A 514 -4.09 -14.19 -21.33
CA ALA A 514 -4.27 -15.34 -22.21
C ALA A 514 -2.94 -16.02 -22.62
N LEU A 515 -1.78 -15.35 -22.50
CA LEU A 515 -0.48 -15.98 -22.74
C LEU A 515 -0.21 -17.19 -21.85
N VAL A 516 -0.87 -17.26 -20.68
CA VAL A 516 -0.78 -18.39 -19.74
C VAL A 516 -1.25 -19.72 -20.37
N ALA A 517 -2.00 -19.68 -21.48
CA ALA A 517 -2.43 -20.87 -22.20
C ALA A 517 -1.28 -21.59 -22.94
N SER A 518 -0.15 -20.92 -23.18
CA SER A 518 1.06 -21.50 -23.80
C SER A 518 2.23 -21.32 -22.84
N ASP A 519 2.76 -22.42 -22.32
CA ASP A 519 3.90 -22.36 -21.40
C ASP A 519 5.14 -21.77 -22.08
N ASP A 520 5.41 -22.10 -23.36
CA ASP A 520 6.53 -21.53 -24.13
C ASP A 520 6.43 -20.01 -24.27
N ALA A 521 5.25 -19.48 -24.63
CA ALA A 521 5.04 -18.05 -24.77
C ALA A 521 5.09 -17.32 -23.41
N LEU A 522 4.56 -17.95 -22.36
CA LEU A 522 4.58 -17.44 -21.00
C LEU A 522 6.01 -17.30 -20.49
N TYR A 523 6.81 -18.37 -20.55
CA TYR A 523 8.19 -18.35 -20.06
C TYR A 523 9.11 -17.54 -20.97
N GLY A 524 8.85 -17.51 -22.28
CA GLY A 524 9.54 -16.60 -23.20
C GLY A 524 9.31 -15.13 -22.83
N PHE A 525 8.06 -14.75 -22.51
CA PHE A 525 7.75 -13.38 -22.09
C PHE A 525 8.24 -13.05 -20.68
N LEU A 526 8.14 -14.00 -19.73
CA LEU A 526 8.64 -13.84 -18.36
C LEU A 526 10.18 -13.78 -18.30
N GLY A 527 10.84 -14.55 -19.16
CA GLY A 527 12.27 -14.47 -19.40
C GLY A 527 12.68 -13.14 -20.04
N SER A 528 11.81 -12.50 -20.82
CA SER A 528 12.10 -11.17 -21.36
C SER A 528 12.07 -10.07 -20.29
N PRO A 529 12.85 -8.98 -20.46
CA PRO A 529 12.72 -7.79 -19.60
C PRO A 529 11.42 -7.00 -19.84
N GLY A 530 10.54 -7.46 -20.75
CA GLY A 530 9.40 -6.70 -21.27
C GLY A 530 8.17 -6.64 -20.37
N VAL A 531 8.05 -7.47 -19.32
CA VAL A 531 6.84 -7.54 -18.48
C VAL A 531 6.53 -6.22 -17.78
N LEU A 532 7.51 -5.63 -17.09
CA LEU A 532 7.35 -4.34 -16.39
C LEU A 532 7.20 -3.15 -17.36
N PRO A 533 8.04 -3.01 -18.41
CA PRO A 533 7.84 -2.00 -19.43
C PRO A 533 6.48 -2.06 -20.13
N ALA A 534 5.90 -3.25 -20.33
CA ALA A 534 4.58 -3.39 -20.91
C ALA A 534 3.52 -2.72 -20.02
N CYS A 535 3.50 -3.02 -18.72
CA CYS A 535 2.58 -2.38 -17.76
C CYS A 535 2.80 -0.86 -17.71
N LEU A 536 4.06 -0.42 -17.62
CA LEU A 536 4.44 0.99 -17.66
C LEU A 536 3.91 1.70 -18.91
N SER A 537 4.10 1.08 -20.08
CA SER A 537 3.66 1.64 -21.36
C SER A 537 2.15 1.79 -21.44
N LEU A 538 1.39 0.82 -20.93
CA LEU A 538 -0.07 0.89 -20.90
C LEU A 538 -0.58 2.01 -19.99
N LEU A 539 -0.02 2.13 -18.77
CA LEU A 539 -0.36 3.22 -17.87
C LEU A 539 0.03 4.59 -18.46
N PHE A 540 1.21 4.67 -19.07
CA PHE A 540 1.68 5.89 -19.71
C PHE A 540 0.77 6.31 -20.86
N LEU A 541 0.37 5.38 -21.73
CA LEU A 541 -0.53 5.66 -22.85
C LEU A 541 -1.89 6.16 -22.36
N ILE A 542 -2.47 5.56 -21.31
CA ILE A 542 -3.72 6.02 -20.71
C ILE A 542 -3.60 7.50 -20.31
N LEU A 543 -2.57 7.83 -19.51
CA LEU A 543 -2.37 9.19 -19.00
C LEU A 543 -1.99 10.18 -20.10
N PHE A 544 -1.21 9.75 -21.08
CA PHE A 544 -0.84 10.56 -22.24
C PHE A 544 -2.08 10.98 -23.04
N PHE A 545 -2.97 10.03 -23.33
CA PHE A 545 -4.23 10.34 -24.04
C PHE A 545 -5.20 11.17 -23.19
N ASP A 546 -5.25 10.96 -21.87
CA ASP A 546 -6.02 11.81 -20.96
C ASP A 546 -5.54 13.28 -21.02
N LYS A 547 -4.23 13.52 -20.86
CA LYS A 547 -3.66 14.87 -20.89
C LYS A 547 -3.81 15.52 -22.28
N LEU A 548 -3.57 14.77 -23.35
CA LEU A 548 -3.70 15.28 -24.73
C LEU A 548 -5.14 15.71 -25.03
N SER A 549 -6.12 14.87 -24.65
CA SER A 549 -7.54 15.17 -24.87
C SER A 549 -8.02 16.32 -24.00
N ALA A 550 -7.54 16.45 -22.75
CA ALA A 550 -7.83 17.58 -21.88
C ALA A 550 -7.29 18.91 -22.46
N VAL A 551 -6.02 18.94 -22.91
CA VAL A 551 -5.40 20.11 -23.54
C VAL A 551 -6.18 20.52 -24.80
N PHE A 552 -6.56 19.57 -25.64
CA PHE A 552 -7.34 19.84 -26.84
C PHE A 552 -8.74 20.39 -26.53
N CYS A 553 -9.45 19.83 -25.55
CA CYS A 553 -10.77 20.32 -25.13
C CYS A 553 -10.68 21.73 -24.55
N ASN A 554 -9.68 22.00 -23.71
CA ASN A 554 -9.44 23.32 -23.13
C ASN A 554 -9.11 24.36 -24.19
N TRP A 555 -8.28 24.01 -25.17
CA TRP A 555 -7.97 24.87 -26.30
C TRP A 555 -9.22 25.19 -27.13
N ARG A 556 -10.04 24.19 -27.45
CA ARG A 556 -11.29 24.36 -28.21
C ARG A 556 -12.31 25.20 -27.45
N LEU A 557 -12.44 25.00 -26.14
CA LEU A 557 -13.35 25.74 -25.27
C LEU A 557 -12.97 27.22 -25.21
N LYS A 558 -11.68 27.53 -24.96
CA LYS A 558 -11.16 28.90 -24.97
C LYS A 558 -11.38 29.59 -26.32
N LYS A 559 -11.17 28.87 -27.43
CA LYS A 559 -11.42 29.40 -28.78
C LYS A 559 -12.91 29.64 -29.07
N SER A 560 -13.80 28.91 -28.42
CA SER A 560 -15.26 29.02 -28.65
C SER A 560 -15.94 30.21 -27.97
N GLY A 561 -15.26 30.86 -27.01
CA GLY A 561 -15.81 32.00 -26.26
C GLY A 561 -17.03 31.68 -25.39
N LYS A 562 -17.36 30.40 -25.19
CA LYS A 562 -18.48 29.97 -24.34
C LYS A 562 -18.14 30.19 -22.86
N PRO A 563 -19.12 30.52 -22.00
CA PRO A 563 -18.89 30.57 -20.56
C PRO A 563 -18.47 29.19 -20.05
N TYR A 564 -17.40 29.16 -19.26
CA TYR A 564 -16.87 27.96 -18.63
C TYR A 564 -16.74 28.17 -17.13
N ALA A 565 -16.93 27.10 -16.35
CA ALA A 565 -16.65 27.13 -14.92
C ALA A 565 -15.16 26.84 -14.72
N LEU A 566 -14.49 27.65 -13.90
CA LEU A 566 -13.19 27.28 -13.34
C LEU A 566 -13.46 26.32 -12.17
N GLU A 567 -12.72 25.21 -12.10
CA GLU A 567 -12.65 24.46 -10.86
C GLU A 567 -12.03 25.39 -9.80
N GLU A 568 -12.69 25.55 -8.66
CA GLU A 568 -12.21 26.40 -7.57
C GLU A 568 -10.80 25.95 -7.17
N SER A 569 -9.80 26.82 -7.39
CA SER A 569 -8.48 26.65 -6.78
C SER A 569 -8.60 26.80 -5.25
N PRO A 570 -7.88 25.98 -4.46
CA PRO A 570 -7.95 26.04 -3.00
C PRO A 570 -7.39 27.34 -2.39
N ASP A 571 -6.76 28.20 -3.19
CA ASP A 571 -6.28 29.50 -2.75
C ASP A 571 -7.42 30.51 -2.82
N HIS A 572 -8.21 30.65 -1.74
CA HIS A 572 -8.82 31.90 -1.23
C HIS A 572 -9.96 31.61 -0.22
N HIS A 573 -9.62 31.06 0.94
CA HIS A 573 -10.52 31.09 2.11
C HIS A 573 -9.81 31.71 3.32
N HIS A 574 -9.65 33.04 3.29
CA HIS A 574 -9.44 33.85 4.48
C HIS A 574 -10.47 34.97 4.59
N HIS A 575 -11.34 34.81 5.59
CA HIS A 575 -12.01 35.85 6.39
C HIS A 575 -12.92 36.89 5.70
N HIS A 576 -14.24 36.74 5.83
CA HIS A 576 -15.05 37.49 6.83
C HIS A 576 -16.56 37.36 6.54
N LYS A 577 -17.25 36.56 7.36
CA LYS A 577 -18.67 36.82 7.68
C LYS A 577 -18.68 37.90 8.76
N LYS A 578 -19.19 39.10 8.46
CA LYS A 578 -19.62 40.06 9.49
C LYS A 578 -21.14 39.98 9.62
N HIS A 579 -21.56 39.82 10.87
CA HIS A 579 -22.92 39.88 11.36
C HIS A 579 -23.60 41.21 10.99
N ALA A 580 -24.91 41.17 10.73
CA ALA A 580 -25.76 42.35 10.80
C ALA A 580 -27.00 42.00 11.62
N HIS A 581 -27.05 42.56 12.84
CA HIS A 581 -28.28 42.78 13.60
C HIS A 581 -28.94 44.08 13.12
N GLU A 582 -30.27 44.11 13.17
CA GLU A 582 -31.16 45.22 12.82
C GLU A 582 -30.89 46.53 13.58
N SER A 583 -31.09 47.67 12.89
CA SER A 583 -31.78 48.85 13.46
C SER A 583 -32.17 49.86 12.35
N SER A 584 -33.19 50.65 12.68
CA SER A 584 -34.14 51.43 11.88
C SER A 584 -33.62 52.67 11.13
N GLU A 585 -34.39 53.03 10.07
CA GLU A 585 -34.76 54.38 9.56
C GLU A 585 -33.71 55.43 9.10
N HIS A 586 -33.72 55.76 7.79
CA HIS A 586 -34.31 57.00 7.22
C HIS A 586 -33.82 57.29 5.77
N GLY A 587 -34.77 57.55 4.85
CA GLY A 587 -34.80 58.74 3.96
C GLY A 587 -33.85 58.90 2.74
N LEU A 588 -34.48 58.84 1.54
CA LEU A 588 -34.39 59.78 0.40
C LEU A 588 -33.17 59.83 -0.58
N ASN A 589 -33.52 59.56 -1.86
CA ASN A 589 -33.16 60.22 -3.14
C ASN A 589 -31.69 60.46 -3.60
N HIS A 590 -31.37 59.89 -4.78
CA HIS A 590 -30.92 60.52 -6.06
C HIS A 590 -29.98 59.54 -6.83
N GLN A 591 -30.31 59.00 -8.01
CA GLN A 591 -30.36 59.55 -9.39
C GLN A 591 -29.02 59.53 -10.18
N TYR A 592 -29.10 58.94 -11.39
CA TYR A 592 -28.29 59.12 -12.62
C TYR A 592 -26.81 58.68 -12.65
N SER A 593 -26.41 57.66 -13.43
CA SER A 593 -26.03 57.68 -14.88
C SER A 593 -24.56 57.19 -14.96
N SER A 594 -23.94 56.66 -16.02
CA SER A 594 -24.27 56.05 -17.30
C SER A 594 -22.92 55.60 -17.93
N HIS A 595 -22.96 54.71 -18.94
CA HIS A 595 -21.94 54.46 -19.98
C HIS A 595 -20.64 53.69 -19.61
N HIS A 596 -20.43 52.47 -20.16
CA HIS A 596 -19.73 52.12 -21.44
C HIS A 596 -18.21 52.47 -21.43
N SER A 597 -17.22 51.75 -21.96
CA SER A 597 -17.03 50.48 -22.68
C SER A 597 -15.51 50.33 -22.98
N HIS A 598 -14.99 49.08 -23.04
CA HIS A 598 -13.82 48.56 -23.81
C HIS A 598 -12.51 49.39 -24.01
N HIS A 599 -11.33 48.83 -23.66
CA HIS A 599 -10.43 48.11 -24.60
C HIS A 599 -9.14 47.57 -23.94
N ASP A 600 -8.57 46.57 -24.64
CA ASP A 600 -7.43 45.69 -24.38
C ASP A 600 -6.06 46.32 -24.09
N SER A 601 -5.14 45.52 -23.51
CA SER A 601 -3.92 45.09 -24.24
C SER A 601 -3.06 44.06 -23.49
N LEU A 602 -2.85 42.93 -24.18
CA LEU A 602 -1.57 42.23 -24.42
C LEU A 602 -0.82 41.52 -23.29
N ALA A 603 -0.61 40.23 -23.57
CA ALA A 603 0.19 39.23 -22.88
C ALA A 603 1.70 39.46 -22.99
N LEU A 604 2.46 38.90 -22.05
CA LEU A 604 3.77 38.32 -22.32
C LEU A 604 4.14 37.26 -21.26
N ASP A 605 4.50 36.08 -21.78
CA ASP A 605 4.96 34.85 -21.13
C ASP A 605 6.12 35.07 -20.13
N HIS A 606 6.18 34.23 -19.09
CA HIS A 606 7.42 33.51 -18.78
C HIS A 606 7.19 32.21 -18.01
N ARG A 607 7.62 31.14 -18.68
CA ARG A 607 7.78 29.74 -18.24
C ARG A 607 8.96 29.63 -17.25
N LYS A 608 8.80 28.95 -16.10
CA LYS A 608 9.88 28.26 -15.35
C LYS A 608 9.32 27.27 -14.30
N SER A 609 9.44 25.98 -14.63
CA SER A 609 9.74 24.81 -13.78
C SER A 609 9.41 24.85 -12.27
N ALA A 610 8.42 24.04 -11.87
CA ALA A 610 8.08 23.74 -10.48
C ALA A 610 8.95 22.59 -9.94
N ALA A 611 9.80 22.91 -8.97
CA ALA A 611 10.41 21.95 -8.06
C ALA A 611 9.46 21.72 -6.88
N TRP A 612 9.35 20.47 -6.44
CA TRP A 612 8.58 20.05 -5.28
C TRP A 612 9.24 20.56 -3.99
N SER A 613 8.46 21.21 -3.12
CA SER A 613 8.78 21.32 -1.69
C SER A 613 7.50 21.30 -0.87
N VAL A 614 7.40 20.28 -0.03
CA VAL A 614 6.46 20.16 1.10
C VAL A 614 6.79 21.26 2.11
N TYR A 615 5.94 22.28 2.24
CA TYR A 615 5.72 23.06 3.47
C TYR A 615 4.48 23.93 3.23
N SER A 616 3.47 23.83 4.10
CA SER A 616 2.28 24.69 4.03
C SER A 616 2.60 26.08 4.59
N ASP A 617 2.23 27.08 3.80
CA ASP A 617 2.50 28.49 3.99
C ASP A 617 1.90 29.09 5.25
N ARG A 618 2.68 29.97 5.88
CA ARG A 618 2.23 31.35 6.16
C ARG A 618 3.42 32.30 6.04
N GLU A 619 3.41 33.11 4.99
CA GLU A 619 4.23 34.31 4.87
C GLU A 619 3.36 35.44 4.28
N PRO A 620 3.71 36.75 4.44
CA PRO A 620 4.78 37.26 3.61
C PRO A 620 5.75 38.31 4.21
N LEU A 621 6.99 38.21 3.73
CA LEU A 621 7.85 39.27 3.16
C LEU A 621 8.35 40.41 4.07
N THR A 622 9.67 40.46 4.28
CA THR A 622 10.61 41.27 3.45
C THR A 622 12.05 40.92 3.85
N GLY A 623 12.90 40.65 2.85
CA GLY A 623 14.27 40.18 3.04
C GLY A 623 15.32 41.28 3.21
N GLY A 624 16.58 40.83 3.22
CA GLY A 624 17.74 41.67 2.94
C GLY A 624 18.75 41.82 4.07
N ASP A 625 19.60 40.80 4.22
CA ASP A 625 21.05 40.87 4.44
C ASP A 625 21.70 41.32 5.77
N THR A 626 22.74 40.52 6.08
CA THR A 626 23.95 40.77 6.89
C THR A 626 23.85 40.80 8.42
N SER A 627 24.38 39.77 9.09
CA SER A 627 25.75 39.80 9.65
C SER A 627 26.04 38.59 10.56
N TYR A 628 27.23 38.02 10.35
CA TYR A 628 27.92 37.01 11.16
C TYR A 628 28.15 37.42 12.62
N TYR A 629 28.12 36.45 13.53
CA TYR A 629 28.87 36.23 14.80
C TYR A 629 28.00 35.24 15.61
N GLY A 630 28.40 34.06 16.11
CA GLY A 630 29.70 33.44 16.38
C GLY A 630 29.63 32.86 17.80
N GLY A 631 29.80 31.52 17.95
CA GLY A 631 30.28 30.90 19.18
C GLY A 631 29.36 29.92 19.94
N GLN A 632 29.80 28.64 19.98
CA GLN A 632 29.72 27.66 21.09
C GLN A 632 28.32 27.17 21.53
N GLU A 633 27.99 25.89 21.71
CA GLU A 633 28.67 24.59 21.87
C GLU A 633 27.63 23.51 21.51
N SER A 634 27.98 22.54 20.67
CA SER A 634 27.10 21.42 20.29
C SER A 634 27.53 20.15 21.03
N TYR A 635 26.70 19.67 21.95
CA TYR A 635 26.82 18.32 22.51
C TYR A 635 26.44 17.28 21.44
N VAL A 636 27.39 16.40 21.14
CA VAL A 636 27.23 15.20 20.31
C VAL A 636 26.57 14.12 21.18
N MET A 637 25.35 13.68 20.82
CA MET A 637 24.81 12.43 21.36
C MET A 637 25.23 11.27 20.43
N SER A 638 26.20 10.49 20.92
CA SER A 638 26.56 9.17 20.38
C SER A 638 25.43 8.15 20.62
N PRO A 639 25.27 7.14 19.75
CA PRO A 639 24.24 6.12 19.86
C PRO A 639 24.51 5.17 21.04
N MET A 640 23.46 4.83 21.79
CA MET A 640 23.51 3.89 22.91
C MET A 640 23.89 2.48 22.42
N MET A 641 25.03 1.98 22.89
CA MET A 641 25.41 0.57 22.82
C MET A 641 24.55 -0.28 23.75
N SER A 642 24.05 -1.40 23.26
CA SER A 642 23.48 -2.50 24.04
C SER A 642 24.54 -3.16 24.95
N PRO A 643 24.16 -3.69 26.13
CA PRO A 643 25.10 -4.33 27.04
C PRO A 643 25.67 -5.65 26.46
N PRO A 644 26.90 -6.04 26.84
CA PRO A 644 27.55 -7.24 26.31
C PRO A 644 26.90 -8.53 26.85
N VAL A 645 26.78 -9.51 25.96
CA VAL A 645 26.40 -10.90 26.25
C VAL A 645 27.55 -11.57 27.02
N PRO A 646 27.30 -12.34 28.12
CA PRO A 646 28.35 -13.09 28.78
C PRO A 646 28.79 -14.28 27.92
N THR A 647 30.10 -14.38 27.69
CA THR A 647 30.77 -15.52 27.05
C THR A 647 30.54 -16.82 27.85
N PRO A 648 30.36 -18.00 27.23
CA PRO A 648 30.34 -19.26 27.95
C PRO A 648 31.72 -19.59 28.53
N ALA A 649 31.77 -20.05 29.78
CA ALA A 649 33.00 -20.47 30.42
C ALA A 649 33.61 -21.70 29.73
N GLN A 650 34.91 -21.60 29.40
CA GLN A 650 35.75 -22.72 28.99
C GLN A 650 35.96 -23.66 30.18
N THR A 651 35.58 -24.93 30.03
CA THR A 651 35.97 -26.00 30.96
C THR A 651 37.31 -26.58 30.53
N THR A 652 38.37 -26.34 31.29
CA THR A 652 39.61 -27.14 31.26
C THR A 652 39.52 -28.30 32.26
N PRO A 653 40.20 -29.43 32.02
CA PRO A 653 39.97 -30.69 32.72
C PRO A 653 40.84 -30.79 33.97
N GLU A 654 40.24 -31.05 35.14
CA GLU A 654 40.97 -31.31 36.37
C GLU A 654 40.77 -32.76 36.85
N TYR A 655 41.90 -33.36 37.19
CA TYR A 655 42.12 -34.77 37.49
C TYR A 655 41.47 -35.21 38.82
N MET A 656 40.97 -36.44 38.82
CA MET A 656 40.45 -37.19 39.96
C MET A 656 41.47 -37.36 41.10
N SER A 657 40.96 -37.30 42.34
CA SER A 657 41.43 -38.18 43.42
C SER A 657 40.25 -38.83 44.16
N VAL A 658 40.39 -40.14 44.33
CA VAL A 658 39.40 -41.14 44.74
C VAL A 658 39.20 -41.19 46.25
N SER A 659 37.95 -41.34 46.71
CA SER A 659 37.57 -42.22 47.84
C SER A 659 36.04 -42.38 47.96
N THR A 660 35.58 -43.55 47.51
CA THR A 660 34.41 -44.39 47.85
C THR A 660 33.40 -43.90 48.91
N SER A 661 32.07 -43.97 48.70
CA SER A 661 31.30 -45.22 48.55
C SER A 661 29.80 -45.04 48.18
N GLN A 662 29.23 -46.09 47.55
CA GLN A 662 27.82 -46.52 47.39
C GLN A 662 26.99 -46.10 46.14
N HIS A 663 26.47 -47.14 45.45
CA HIS A 663 26.03 -47.22 44.04
C HIS A 663 24.50 -47.26 43.85
N TYR A 664 24.02 -46.56 42.81
CA TYR A 664 22.81 -46.86 42.01
C TYR A 664 23.22 -46.86 40.52
N GLY A 665 22.73 -47.82 39.72
CA GLY A 665 23.02 -47.99 38.29
C GLY A 665 21.86 -47.54 37.42
N ALA A 666 22.19 -46.72 36.41
CA ALA A 666 21.28 -45.93 35.56
C ALA A 666 20.74 -46.68 34.33
#